data_AF-A0A7V6LH53-F1
#
_entry.id   AF-A0A7V6LH53-F1
#
_cell.length_a   1.000
_cell.length_b   1.000
_cell.length_c   1.000
_cell.angle_alpha   90.00
_cell.angle_beta   90.00
_cell.angle_gamma   90.00
#
_symmetry.space_group_name_H-M   'P 1'
#
loop_
_entity.id
_entity.type
_entity.pdbx_description
1 polymer ?
#
loop_
_entity_poly.entity_id
_entity_poly.type
_entity_poly.pdbx_seq_one_letter_code
_entity_poly.pdbx_strand_id
1 'polypeptide(L)'
;MTKRTVLAGMIALTGVAVCASAEENPLSGVDTWGYRKALPAVVNPAVRSSLQSVVSLRGEWEFVAQPTNVRPRRHPGWDRFFNRPWPDARTIQVPGCWEAQGVGEPGMGNSWDCKWDHCAKPLRNIFEGEGWYRKTVEIPAAWQGKRIWLKVGGVRSQGWFWVNHTPVAWVDNYCGTYKYDITDLVQAGTQAVVVASANNVLPSRKGLASSVHRFGGLYRDVEIEATPDTRIDDAWVRGDFDKQTAEVHATIATATEAGRLKNPVLRVTIQSATGNQQSAVGKEVVTFTDGKKSADVVCRVKLDPFMPWSPESPNLYVAEITLCEGETPVHGWTERFGVRKIEVRGDRFFLNNKPFFVRGYGDDCVYPLTLVSPASKETHLKHLKIARAAGFNYVRLHTHCELPEYFEAADEAGIMVQPELPYYGDYPTEAFTFDPMRDLKELYTHYRRYVSFTTYCTGNEGLLGSPLDKELYKLAKRLDPDRLMLHQDGTFNTAENSDFRNGPINVWKPGSVTCDAPFVAHEYLNLSVKQDPRLEERFSGSWLPPVPMAKRDEWLNTAGLDRRWGDACQDAQHALQRYYQKRGVEAARLDPACDGYSFWTIVDVVVQQGDTYSAQGLFDPFWGVKRNGSTPEDFRQFNSATALLLKTDPETRIAVSGDAVKATFWITHYGEAPLAGARVKWALRSGDAVLAQGECDGGDVELGSTRLFAETSITMPNVAKPSHAVLEVAVANAPDPVRNTWDFWVFPKREKQDGAGIAVSPELLPALEKMYAGLAVSGTPEAEKAGLLISRFGAPDVGAALAAGRRVILINGTKGPPNVSLGWWWMGNQVGTAFARHPALGDFPHDGTLSPLSFRILKQGWPLPFAGLLPDEMIVVGEGGKGYFLYAAETRIEAGRVLMTFGLDVLSGTPEGTCLLDGMIRYARSDAFNPKGTVKISTGVQNGWQETVKAGDSGYDNLPLGTYQLDVARAITGKNELIWKTRKMPADVRSKPQAVVTWQGGMGYFAEPQGRFTLYVGDSKLIDIPAISQHDAEWTSADKSAALAYVRDTATAEYGTFTLTLSSTMVTPGEPLLLRVVGSESNSRRWFGVFRTW
;
A
#
# COMPACT_ATOMS: atom_id res chain seq x y z
N MET A 1 -29.28 5.53 -39.67
CA MET A 1 -28.80 4.56 -40.68
C MET A 1 -27.30 4.42 -40.42
N THR A 2 -26.71 3.27 -40.12
CA THR A 2 -26.90 1.93 -40.69
C THR A 2 -26.45 0.88 -39.66
N LYS A 3 -27.29 -0.13 -39.43
CA LYS A 3 -27.01 -1.34 -38.63
C LYS A 3 -26.01 -2.24 -39.37
N ARG A 4 -25.10 -2.92 -38.65
CA ARG A 4 -24.57 -4.22 -39.07
C ARG A 4 -24.42 -5.18 -37.88
N THR A 5 -25.06 -6.31 -38.08
CA THR A 5 -25.26 -7.53 -37.30
C THR A 5 -23.95 -8.29 -37.08
N VAL A 6 -23.77 -8.92 -35.90
CA VAL A 6 -22.94 -10.13 -35.73
C VAL A 6 -23.74 -11.16 -34.94
N LEU A 7 -23.59 -12.40 -35.40
CA LEU A 7 -24.43 -13.58 -35.30
C LEU A 7 -24.30 -14.30 -33.95
N ALA A 8 -25.43 -14.68 -33.34
CA ALA A 8 -25.50 -15.63 -32.23
C ALA A 8 -25.64 -17.06 -32.78
N GLY A 9 -24.76 -17.97 -32.35
CA GLY A 9 -24.86 -19.40 -32.63
C GLY A 9 -25.45 -20.15 -31.44
N MET A 10 -26.75 -20.47 -31.52
CA MET A 10 -27.41 -21.48 -30.68
C MET A 10 -27.15 -22.87 -31.26
N ILE A 11 -26.61 -23.79 -30.45
CA ILE A 11 -26.72 -25.23 -30.71
C ILE A 11 -27.65 -25.79 -29.61
N ALA A 12 -28.88 -26.08 -30.02
CA ALA A 12 -29.79 -26.94 -29.27
C ALA A 12 -29.49 -28.39 -29.65
N LEU A 13 -29.24 -29.25 -28.66
CA LEU A 13 -29.24 -30.70 -28.84
C LEU A 13 -30.31 -31.30 -27.91
N THR A 14 -31.26 -31.91 -28.60
CA THR A 14 -32.49 -32.56 -28.16
C THR A 14 -32.24 -33.71 -27.18
N GLY A 15 -33.14 -33.80 -26.19
CA GLY A 15 -33.14 -34.84 -25.17
C GLY A 15 -33.40 -36.26 -25.69
N VAL A 16 -32.82 -37.21 -24.98
CA VAL A 16 -33.31 -38.57 -24.83
C VAL A 16 -33.39 -38.81 -23.33
N ALA A 17 -34.64 -38.89 -22.83
CA ALA A 17 -34.94 -39.32 -21.48
C ALA A 17 -34.58 -40.81 -21.34
N VAL A 18 -33.59 -41.12 -20.52
CA VAL A 18 -33.40 -42.46 -19.97
C VAL A 18 -34.03 -42.44 -18.59
N CYS A 19 -35.16 -43.13 -18.45
CA CYS A 19 -35.72 -43.51 -17.15
C CYS A 19 -34.70 -44.42 -16.45
N ALA A 20 -33.90 -43.84 -15.55
CA ALA A 20 -33.23 -44.58 -14.50
C ALA A 20 -34.14 -44.56 -13.26
N SER A 21 -34.41 -45.76 -12.75
CA SER A 21 -35.26 -46.08 -11.61
C SER A 21 -34.91 -45.26 -10.35
N ALA A 22 -35.95 -44.87 -9.64
CA ALA A 22 -35.90 -44.19 -8.36
C ALA A 22 -35.23 -45.05 -7.27
N GLU A 23 -33.98 -44.75 -6.95
CA GLU A 23 -33.37 -45.04 -5.64
C GLU A 23 -32.05 -44.25 -5.44
N GLU A 24 -32.02 -42.94 -5.74
CA GLU A 24 -30.86 -42.10 -5.40
C GLU A 24 -31.27 -40.61 -5.30
N ASN A 25 -31.57 -40.13 -4.08
CA ASN A 25 -31.27 -38.77 -3.58
C ASN A 25 -31.77 -38.57 -2.13
N PRO A 26 -31.18 -37.67 -1.30
CA PRO A 26 -30.59 -36.39 -1.73
C PRO A 26 -29.14 -36.15 -1.30
N LEU A 27 -28.29 -36.01 -2.31
CA LEU A 27 -27.16 -35.09 -2.33
C LEU A 27 -27.66 -33.70 -1.87
N SER A 28 -27.22 -33.24 -0.69
CA SER A 28 -27.53 -31.90 -0.19
C SER A 28 -26.36 -31.27 0.56
N GLY A 29 -25.62 -30.39 -0.14
CA GLY A 29 -25.20 -29.10 0.40
C GLY A 29 -23.86 -28.94 1.14
N VAL A 30 -22.97 -29.92 1.24
CA VAL A 30 -21.62 -29.69 1.82
C VAL A 30 -20.54 -30.46 1.03
N ASP A 31 -19.61 -29.73 0.41
CA ASP A 31 -18.61 -30.29 -0.54
C ASP A 31 -17.36 -30.88 0.09
N THR A 32 -17.44 -31.24 1.37
CA THR A 32 -16.64 -32.35 1.88
C THR A 32 -17.28 -33.66 1.45
N TRP A 33 -16.95 -34.14 0.25
CA TRP A 33 -17.47 -35.40 -0.29
C TRP A 33 -16.72 -36.60 0.28
N GLY A 34 -17.28 -37.79 0.17
CA GLY A 34 -16.61 -39.00 0.65
C GLY A 34 -17.59 -40.14 0.85
N TYR A 35 -17.06 -41.29 1.23
CA TYR A 35 -17.89 -42.45 1.55
C TYR A 35 -18.52 -42.32 2.95
N ARG A 36 -18.26 -41.22 3.66
CA ARG A 36 -18.65 -41.00 5.05
C ARG A 36 -19.22 -39.60 5.24
N LYS A 37 -20.25 -39.47 6.08
CA LYS A 37 -20.92 -38.21 6.38
C LYS A 37 -19.95 -37.26 7.11
N ALA A 38 -19.81 -36.03 6.60
CA ALA A 38 -19.08 -34.98 7.27
C ALA A 38 -19.93 -34.35 8.38
N LEU A 39 -19.31 -34.10 9.53
CA LEU A 39 -19.90 -33.34 10.63
C LEU A 39 -18.97 -32.17 10.99
N PRO A 40 -19.48 -30.99 11.35
CA PRO A 40 -18.65 -29.89 11.84
C PRO A 40 -17.75 -30.34 12.99
N ALA A 41 -16.54 -29.79 13.01
CA ALA A 41 -15.58 -30.05 14.06
C ALA A 41 -14.94 -28.74 14.56
N VAL A 42 -14.27 -28.88 15.70
CA VAL A 42 -13.28 -27.93 16.21
C VAL A 42 -11.96 -28.70 16.31
N VAL A 43 -10.92 -28.09 15.76
CA VAL A 43 -9.59 -28.67 15.65
C VAL A 43 -8.61 -27.70 16.31
N ASN A 44 -7.75 -28.22 17.19
CA ASN A 44 -6.77 -27.45 17.95
C ASN A 44 -7.33 -26.22 18.69
N PRO A 45 -8.44 -26.32 19.45
CA PRO A 45 -8.97 -25.17 20.20
C PRO A 45 -8.02 -24.71 21.31
N ALA A 46 -8.07 -23.41 21.66
CA ALA A 46 -7.34 -22.82 22.79
C ALA A 46 -7.63 -23.48 24.14
N VAL A 47 -8.85 -24.00 24.32
CA VAL A 47 -9.30 -24.67 25.54
C VAL A 47 -9.93 -26.02 25.18
N ARG A 48 -9.70 -27.04 26.00
CA ARG A 48 -10.20 -28.40 25.77
C ARG A 48 -10.67 -29.00 27.07
N SER A 49 -11.78 -29.74 27.02
CA SER A 49 -12.29 -30.41 28.21
C SER A 49 -11.38 -31.57 28.60
N SER A 50 -11.19 -31.77 29.91
CA SER A 50 -10.46 -32.94 30.42
C SER A 50 -11.15 -34.28 30.11
N LEU A 51 -12.42 -34.25 29.69
CA LEU A 51 -13.19 -35.43 29.27
C LEU A 51 -13.10 -35.73 27.78
N GLN A 52 -12.46 -34.86 26.98
CA GLN A 52 -12.21 -35.14 25.56
C GLN A 52 -10.96 -36.00 25.39
N SER A 53 -11.10 -37.08 24.62
CA SER A 53 -9.98 -37.98 24.30
C SER A 53 -9.50 -37.70 22.88
N VAL A 54 -8.34 -37.04 22.73
CA VAL A 54 -7.81 -36.65 21.42
C VAL A 54 -6.33 -37.00 21.29
N VAL A 55 -5.94 -37.47 20.11
CA VAL A 55 -4.56 -37.61 19.67
C VAL A 55 -4.31 -36.58 18.56
N SER A 56 -3.37 -35.67 18.78
CA SER A 56 -2.92 -34.72 17.76
C SER A 56 -2.05 -35.44 16.73
N LEU A 57 -2.26 -35.14 15.44
CA LEU A 57 -1.38 -35.58 14.36
C LEU A 57 -0.43 -34.46 13.90
N ARG A 58 -0.31 -33.37 14.66
CA ARG A 58 0.68 -32.32 14.43
C ARG A 58 2.11 -32.87 14.36
N GLY A 59 2.99 -32.16 13.67
CA GLY A 59 4.41 -32.45 13.56
C GLY A 59 4.75 -33.17 12.27
N GLU A 60 5.68 -34.12 12.36
CA GLU A 60 6.24 -34.80 11.20
C GLU A 60 5.27 -35.77 10.54
N TRP A 61 5.21 -35.71 9.21
CA TRP A 61 4.57 -36.64 8.30
C TRP A 61 5.57 -37.07 7.23
N GLU A 62 5.50 -38.33 6.80
CA GLU A 62 6.17 -38.76 5.58
C GLU A 62 5.47 -38.13 4.38
N PHE A 63 6.24 -37.61 3.43
CA PHE A 63 5.73 -36.81 2.33
C PHE A 63 6.45 -37.09 1.01
N VAL A 64 5.70 -37.13 -0.09
CA VAL A 64 6.24 -37.15 -1.44
C VAL A 64 5.46 -36.20 -2.35
N ALA A 65 6.19 -35.38 -3.11
CA ALA A 65 5.64 -34.49 -4.13
C ALA A 65 5.64 -35.21 -5.49
N GLN A 66 4.50 -35.24 -6.17
CA GLN A 66 4.37 -35.87 -7.49
C GLN A 66 3.86 -34.87 -8.54
N PRO A 67 4.46 -34.84 -9.74
CA PRO A 67 3.86 -34.16 -10.89
C PRO A 67 2.55 -34.88 -11.30
N THR A 68 1.62 -34.12 -11.89
CA THR A 68 0.16 -34.35 -12.07
C THR A 68 -0.34 -35.66 -12.71
N ASN A 69 0.49 -36.68 -12.91
CA ASN A 69 0.18 -37.88 -13.71
C ASN A 69 -0.18 -39.13 -12.91
N VAL A 70 -0.36 -39.07 -11.59
CA VAL A 70 -0.75 -40.24 -10.78
C VAL A 70 -2.07 -39.97 -10.07
N ARG A 71 -3.07 -40.84 -10.26
CA ARG A 71 -4.32 -40.84 -9.47
C ARG A 71 -4.47 -42.19 -8.76
N PRO A 72 -3.89 -42.40 -7.57
CA PRO A 72 -3.84 -43.70 -6.91
C PRO A 72 -5.22 -44.30 -6.59
N ARG A 73 -6.24 -43.48 -6.30
CA ARG A 73 -7.59 -43.98 -6.00
C ARG A 73 -8.37 -44.53 -7.20
N ARG A 74 -7.92 -44.25 -8.44
CA ARG A 74 -8.50 -44.77 -9.68
C ARG A 74 -7.62 -45.85 -10.33
N HIS A 75 -6.54 -46.27 -9.67
CA HIS A 75 -5.55 -47.18 -10.22
C HIS A 75 -5.63 -48.55 -9.52
N PRO A 76 -5.51 -49.69 -10.25
CA PRO A 76 -5.39 -51.05 -9.68
C PRO A 76 -4.20 -51.28 -8.73
N GLY A 77 -3.45 -50.23 -8.37
CA GLY A 77 -2.22 -50.28 -7.59
C GLY A 77 -2.27 -49.51 -6.28
N TRP A 78 -3.44 -49.04 -5.81
CA TRP A 78 -3.57 -48.32 -4.53
C TRP A 78 -2.93 -49.09 -3.36
N ASP A 79 -3.25 -50.38 -3.20
CA ASP A 79 -2.67 -51.20 -2.14
C ASP A 79 -1.16 -51.38 -2.31
N ARG A 80 -0.68 -51.39 -3.56
CA ARG A 80 0.75 -51.45 -3.86
C ARG A 80 1.45 -50.12 -3.54
N PHE A 81 0.80 -48.99 -3.73
CA PHE A 81 1.30 -47.66 -3.39
C PHE A 81 1.30 -47.43 -1.87
N PHE A 82 0.26 -47.89 -1.18
CA PHE A 82 0.14 -47.80 0.28
C PHE A 82 1.21 -48.63 1.00
N ASN A 83 1.42 -49.88 0.56
CA ASN A 83 2.28 -50.85 1.25
C ASN A 83 3.78 -50.73 0.94
N ARG A 84 4.17 -49.85 0.01
CA ARG A 84 5.59 -49.67 -0.35
C ARG A 84 6.17 -48.43 0.32
N PRO A 85 7.48 -48.44 0.64
CA PRO A 85 8.22 -47.21 0.86
C PRO A 85 8.01 -46.28 -0.33
N TRP A 86 7.75 -45.01 -0.06
CA TRP A 86 7.59 -44.02 -1.12
C TRP A 86 8.99 -43.59 -1.59
N PRO A 87 9.33 -43.79 -2.89
CA PRO A 87 10.59 -43.28 -3.41
C PRO A 87 10.67 -41.78 -3.20
N ASP A 88 11.86 -41.29 -2.82
CA ASP A 88 12.13 -39.87 -2.59
C ASP A 88 11.26 -39.22 -1.49
N ALA A 89 10.70 -40.05 -0.60
CA ALA A 89 9.97 -39.56 0.56
C ALA A 89 10.89 -38.77 1.48
N ARG A 90 10.35 -37.65 1.95
CA ARG A 90 10.97 -36.75 2.93
C ARG A 90 10.00 -36.53 4.09
N THR A 91 10.49 -35.93 5.15
CA THR A 91 9.62 -35.45 6.21
C THR A 91 9.10 -34.04 5.91
N ILE A 92 7.85 -33.79 6.30
CA ILE A 92 7.24 -32.46 6.28
C ILE A 92 6.47 -32.19 7.58
N GLN A 93 6.42 -30.95 8.01
CA GLN A 93 5.62 -30.49 9.14
C GLN A 93 4.18 -30.22 8.71
N VAL A 94 3.24 -30.71 9.51
CA VAL A 94 1.80 -30.39 9.45
C VAL A 94 1.40 -29.80 10.80
N PRO A 95 0.77 -28.62 10.85
CA PRO A 95 0.35 -27.79 9.71
C PRO A 95 1.50 -27.07 9.01
N GLY A 96 1.35 -26.82 7.70
CA GLY A 96 2.32 -26.03 6.94
C GLY A 96 2.07 -25.98 5.42
N CYS A 97 2.83 -25.13 4.76
CA CYS A 97 2.93 -25.01 3.30
C CYS A 97 4.14 -25.82 2.80
N TRP A 98 4.02 -26.44 1.62
CA TRP A 98 5.09 -27.25 1.01
C TRP A 98 6.32 -26.42 0.62
N GLU A 99 6.08 -25.30 -0.05
CA GLU A 99 7.09 -24.40 -0.62
C GLU A 99 7.94 -23.76 0.48
N ALA A 100 7.30 -23.39 1.59
CA ALA A 100 7.97 -22.88 2.79
C ALA A 100 8.90 -23.90 3.45
N GLN A 101 8.70 -25.19 3.15
CA GLN A 101 9.48 -26.30 3.68
C GLN A 101 10.49 -26.83 2.66
N GLY A 102 10.69 -26.17 1.52
CA GLY A 102 11.70 -26.56 0.54
C GLY A 102 11.22 -27.57 -0.50
N VAL A 103 9.92 -27.62 -0.81
CA VAL A 103 9.38 -28.44 -1.90
C VAL A 103 9.23 -27.58 -3.16
N GLY A 104 9.82 -28.03 -4.27
CA GLY A 104 9.83 -27.31 -5.53
C GLY A 104 11.17 -26.64 -5.81
N GLU A 105 11.19 -25.74 -6.80
CA GLU A 105 12.39 -25.06 -7.28
C GLU A 105 12.23 -23.54 -7.25
N PRO A 106 13.30 -22.72 -7.18
CA PRO A 106 13.20 -21.27 -7.21
C PRO A 106 12.51 -20.76 -8.49
N GLY A 107 11.67 -19.72 -8.36
CA GLY A 107 10.98 -19.14 -9.50
C GLY A 107 10.09 -17.95 -9.16
N MET A 108 9.29 -17.51 -10.13
CA MET A 108 8.27 -16.46 -9.94
C MET A 108 6.93 -17.11 -9.58
N GLY A 109 6.31 -16.64 -8.50
CA GLY A 109 5.02 -17.11 -8.02
C GLY A 109 3.95 -17.04 -9.10
N ASN A 110 3.06 -18.03 -9.08
CA ASN A 110 1.97 -18.19 -10.04
C ASN A 110 0.66 -18.35 -9.28
N SER A 111 -0.23 -17.34 -9.36
CA SER A 111 -1.58 -17.38 -8.77
C SER A 111 -2.62 -17.80 -9.81
N TRP A 112 -3.89 -17.82 -9.43
CA TRP A 112 -4.99 -17.86 -10.40
C TRP A 112 -5.15 -16.51 -11.11
N ASP A 113 -5.73 -16.52 -12.32
CA ASP A 113 -6.00 -15.32 -13.13
C ASP A 113 -7.19 -14.53 -12.56
N CYS A 114 -7.01 -13.95 -11.37
CA CYS A 114 -7.80 -12.83 -10.88
C CYS A 114 -7.00 -11.56 -11.20
N LYS A 115 -7.48 -10.74 -12.15
CA LYS A 115 -6.74 -9.58 -12.66
C LYS A 115 -6.31 -8.57 -11.60
N TRP A 116 -6.96 -8.55 -10.43
CA TRP A 116 -6.82 -7.51 -9.41
C TRP A 116 -6.07 -7.99 -8.15
N ASP A 117 -6.15 -9.28 -7.80
CA ASP A 117 -5.50 -9.84 -6.59
C ASP A 117 -4.16 -10.56 -6.89
N HIS A 118 -3.66 -10.48 -8.13
CA HIS A 118 -2.41 -11.11 -8.53
C HIS A 118 -1.19 -10.32 -8.05
N CYS A 119 -0.47 -10.87 -7.07
CA CYS A 119 0.70 -10.27 -6.44
C CYS A 119 1.93 -11.19 -6.51
N ALA A 120 2.25 -11.75 -7.68
CA ALA A 120 3.41 -12.63 -7.87
C ALA A 120 4.72 -12.04 -7.31
N LYS A 121 5.56 -12.92 -6.74
CA LYS A 121 6.88 -12.60 -6.17
C LYS A 121 7.90 -13.68 -6.50
N PRO A 122 9.20 -13.35 -6.51
CA PRO A 122 10.24 -14.36 -6.53
C PRO A 122 10.16 -15.18 -5.23
N LEU A 123 10.10 -16.50 -5.36
CA LEU A 123 10.02 -17.45 -4.26
C LEU A 123 11.23 -18.41 -4.29
N ARG A 124 11.64 -18.87 -3.11
CA ARG A 124 12.73 -19.86 -2.97
C ARG A 124 12.35 -21.23 -3.53
N ASN A 125 11.07 -21.60 -3.44
CA ASN A 125 10.56 -22.86 -3.95
C ASN A 125 9.16 -22.66 -4.52
N ILE A 126 8.89 -23.29 -5.65
CA ILE A 126 7.62 -23.29 -6.37
C ILE A 126 7.31 -24.72 -6.76
N PHE A 127 6.13 -25.19 -6.39
CA PHE A 127 5.66 -26.51 -6.77
C PHE A 127 4.18 -26.47 -7.10
N GLU A 128 3.81 -27.00 -8.26
CA GLU A 128 2.42 -27.17 -8.68
C GLU A 128 2.18 -28.63 -9.04
N GLY A 129 1.30 -29.30 -8.29
CA GLY A 129 1.06 -30.73 -8.44
C GLY A 129 0.29 -31.34 -7.27
N GLU A 130 0.49 -32.64 -7.07
CA GLU A 130 -0.10 -33.37 -5.96
C GLU A 130 0.97 -33.72 -4.91
N GLY A 131 0.68 -33.48 -3.64
CA GLY A 131 1.50 -33.89 -2.52
C GLY A 131 0.80 -34.96 -1.70
N TRP A 132 1.54 -36.02 -1.34
CA TRP A 132 1.04 -37.17 -0.58
C TRP A 132 1.67 -37.20 0.80
N TYR A 133 0.87 -37.55 1.80
CA TYR A 133 1.22 -37.57 3.20
C TYR A 133 0.90 -38.94 3.82
N ARG A 134 1.78 -39.48 4.66
CA ARG A 134 1.51 -40.68 5.45
C ARG A 134 1.96 -40.48 6.90
N LYS A 135 1.11 -40.90 7.83
CA LYS A 135 1.42 -40.93 9.26
C LYS A 135 0.82 -42.16 9.91
N THR A 136 1.66 -42.87 10.64
CA THR A 136 1.23 -43.97 11.52
C THR A 136 0.95 -43.40 12.91
N VAL A 137 -0.18 -43.78 13.50
CA VAL A 137 -0.61 -43.30 14.81
C VAL A 137 -1.11 -44.47 15.64
N GLU A 138 -0.76 -44.50 16.92
CA GLU A 138 -1.29 -45.46 17.86
C GLU A 138 -2.70 -45.05 18.30
N ILE A 139 -3.64 -45.98 18.22
CA ILE A 139 -4.99 -45.81 18.75
C ILE A 139 -4.96 -46.29 20.21
N PRO A 140 -5.15 -45.41 21.21
CA PRO A 140 -5.05 -45.81 22.61
C PRO A 140 -5.98 -46.98 22.97
N ALA A 141 -5.46 -47.99 23.69
CA ALA A 141 -6.25 -49.14 24.13
C ALA A 141 -7.49 -48.75 24.98
N ALA A 142 -7.39 -47.64 25.72
CA ALA A 142 -8.49 -47.08 26.50
C ALA A 142 -9.68 -46.57 25.66
N TRP A 143 -9.57 -46.57 24.33
CA TRP A 143 -10.66 -46.20 23.41
C TRP A 143 -11.52 -47.38 22.98
N GLN A 144 -11.31 -48.57 23.56
CA GLN A 144 -12.15 -49.75 23.30
C GLN A 144 -13.63 -49.42 23.54
N GLY A 145 -14.47 -49.75 22.55
CA GLY A 145 -15.92 -49.51 22.61
C GLY A 145 -16.36 -48.05 22.38
N LYS A 146 -15.43 -47.12 22.12
CA LYS A 146 -15.73 -45.73 21.76
C LYS A 146 -15.94 -45.57 20.26
N ARG A 147 -16.58 -44.46 19.86
CA ARG A 147 -16.57 -43.97 18.47
C ARG A 147 -15.27 -43.22 18.22
N ILE A 148 -14.66 -43.43 17.07
CA ILE A 148 -13.38 -42.80 16.71
C ILE A 148 -13.60 -41.95 15.47
N TRP A 149 -13.07 -40.73 15.48
CA TRP A 149 -13.29 -39.70 14.47
C TRP A 149 -11.97 -39.17 13.93
N LEU A 150 -11.84 -39.05 12.61
CA LEU A 150 -10.77 -38.29 11.98
C LEU A 150 -11.26 -36.84 11.81
N LYS A 151 -10.57 -35.87 12.42
CA LYS A 151 -10.83 -34.44 12.24
C LYS A 151 -9.80 -33.84 11.30
N VAL A 152 -10.27 -33.17 10.25
CA VAL A 152 -9.42 -32.47 9.27
C VAL A 152 -9.61 -30.97 9.43
N GLY A 153 -8.54 -30.27 9.81
CA GLY A 153 -8.56 -28.83 10.02
C GLY A 153 -8.57 -28.03 8.72
N GLY A 154 -7.76 -28.41 7.73
CA GLY A 154 -7.65 -27.61 6.51
C GLY A 154 -6.67 -28.16 5.49
N VAL A 155 -7.09 -28.14 4.23
CA VAL A 155 -6.31 -28.56 3.06
C VAL A 155 -6.29 -27.43 2.05
N ARG A 156 -5.16 -27.22 1.38
CA ARG A 156 -5.09 -26.39 0.19
C ARG A 156 -4.45 -27.13 -1.00
N SER A 157 -5.04 -27.10 -2.20
CA SER A 157 -6.35 -26.52 -2.53
C SER A 157 -7.52 -27.45 -2.18
N GLN A 158 -7.41 -28.72 -2.55
CA GLN A 158 -8.40 -29.78 -2.28
C GLN A 158 -7.66 -31.08 -1.95
N GLY A 159 -8.24 -31.97 -1.15
CA GLY A 159 -7.53 -33.21 -0.82
C GLY A 159 -8.34 -34.40 -0.32
N TRP A 160 -7.79 -35.60 -0.53
CA TRP A 160 -8.39 -36.87 -0.11
C TRP A 160 -7.71 -37.42 1.15
N PHE A 161 -8.47 -38.16 1.96
CA PHE A 161 -8.03 -38.83 3.18
C PHE A 161 -8.43 -40.30 3.19
N TRP A 162 -7.54 -41.14 3.72
CA TRP A 162 -7.71 -42.57 3.91
C TRP A 162 -7.24 -42.98 5.31
N VAL A 163 -7.86 -44.02 5.84
CA VAL A 163 -7.44 -44.70 7.07
C VAL A 163 -7.40 -46.19 6.79
N ASN A 164 -6.25 -46.83 7.07
CA ASN A 164 -6.04 -48.28 6.85
C ASN A 164 -6.55 -48.75 5.47
N HIS A 165 -5.99 -48.18 4.40
CA HIS A 165 -6.37 -48.39 2.99
C HIS A 165 -7.75 -47.87 2.57
N THR A 166 -8.68 -47.66 3.49
CA THR A 166 -10.05 -47.31 3.16
C THR A 166 -10.24 -45.81 2.95
N PRO A 167 -10.90 -45.42 1.85
CA PRO A 167 -11.39 -44.08 1.65
C PRO A 167 -12.26 -43.48 2.75
N VAL A 168 -11.90 -42.29 3.27
CA VAL A 168 -12.69 -41.59 4.30
C VAL A 168 -13.39 -40.35 3.72
N ALA A 169 -12.61 -39.37 3.27
CA ALA A 169 -13.11 -38.06 2.90
C ALA A 169 -12.34 -37.41 1.75
N TRP A 170 -13.00 -36.51 1.04
CA TRP A 170 -12.47 -35.48 0.17
C TRP A 170 -12.85 -34.14 0.80
N VAL A 171 -11.91 -33.22 0.86
CA VAL A 171 -12.08 -31.93 1.52
C VAL A 171 -11.88 -30.83 0.49
N ASP A 172 -12.98 -30.14 0.17
CA ASP A 172 -13.02 -28.87 -0.57
C ASP A 172 -13.97 -27.93 0.17
N ASN A 173 -13.39 -26.99 0.91
CA ASN A 173 -14.15 -26.16 1.84
C ASN A 173 -13.60 -24.72 1.86
N TYR A 174 -14.33 -23.76 2.43
CA TYR A 174 -13.87 -22.37 2.53
C TYR A 174 -13.00 -22.16 3.77
N CYS A 175 -13.57 -22.24 4.97
CA CYS A 175 -12.88 -21.93 6.22
C CYS A 175 -13.16 -22.93 7.35
N GLY A 176 -14.09 -23.86 7.12
CA GLY A 176 -14.57 -24.82 8.10
C GLY A 176 -13.61 -25.96 8.42
N THR A 177 -14.01 -26.79 9.39
CA THR A 177 -13.30 -28.03 9.73
C THR A 177 -14.30 -29.13 9.98
N TYR A 178 -14.00 -30.35 9.56
CA TYR A 178 -14.96 -31.45 9.59
C TYR A 178 -14.36 -32.71 10.19
N LYS A 179 -15.22 -33.52 10.81
CA LYS A 179 -14.91 -34.84 11.36
C LYS A 179 -15.67 -35.93 10.63
N TYR A 180 -15.03 -37.11 10.55
CA TYR A 180 -15.57 -38.30 9.88
C TYR A 180 -15.42 -39.50 10.79
N ASP A 181 -16.47 -40.30 10.90
CA ASP A 181 -16.46 -41.50 11.72
C ASP A 181 -15.55 -42.56 11.09
N ILE A 182 -14.52 -43.03 11.79
CA ILE A 182 -13.59 -44.05 11.32
C ILE A 182 -13.60 -45.29 12.23
N THR A 183 -14.62 -45.44 13.07
CA THR A 183 -14.70 -46.47 14.12
C THR A 183 -14.51 -47.88 13.59
N ASP A 184 -15.06 -48.19 12.41
CA ASP A 184 -14.98 -49.50 11.76
C ASP A 184 -13.66 -49.73 11.00
N LEU A 185 -12.81 -48.71 10.87
CA LEU A 185 -11.53 -48.78 10.14
C LEU A 185 -10.33 -48.97 11.06
N VAL A 186 -10.51 -48.80 12.37
CA VAL A 186 -9.43 -48.83 13.35
C VAL A 186 -9.80 -49.71 14.54
N GLN A 187 -8.81 -50.17 15.27
CA GLN A 187 -8.99 -50.95 16.48
C GLN A 187 -8.23 -50.31 17.64
N ALA A 188 -8.83 -50.27 18.83
CA ALA A 188 -8.14 -49.75 20.01
C ALA A 188 -6.95 -50.65 20.38
N GLY A 189 -5.84 -50.04 20.78
CA GLY A 189 -4.59 -50.72 21.11
C GLY A 189 -3.75 -51.12 19.90
N THR A 190 -4.14 -50.76 18.69
CA THR A 190 -3.37 -51.02 17.46
C THR A 190 -2.92 -49.72 16.78
N GLN A 191 -2.07 -49.84 15.77
CA GLN A 191 -1.69 -48.72 14.93
C GLN A 191 -2.70 -48.54 13.79
N ALA A 192 -3.00 -47.29 13.47
CA ALA A 192 -3.70 -46.89 12.25
C ALA A 192 -2.76 -46.08 11.37
N VAL A 193 -2.88 -46.24 10.06
CA VAL A 193 -2.14 -45.45 9.08
C VAL A 193 -3.12 -44.47 8.43
N VAL A 194 -2.86 -43.18 8.62
CA VAL A 194 -3.57 -42.09 7.97
C VAL A 194 -2.77 -41.65 6.74
N VAL A 195 -3.43 -41.63 5.58
CA VAL A 195 -2.86 -41.12 4.34
C VAL A 195 -3.71 -39.93 3.87
N ALA A 196 -3.06 -38.89 3.37
CA ALA A 196 -3.71 -37.77 2.72
C ALA A 196 -3.06 -37.45 1.38
N SER A 197 -3.83 -36.92 0.44
CA SER A 197 -3.30 -36.25 -0.76
C SER A 197 -3.91 -34.87 -0.87
N ALA A 198 -3.13 -33.88 -1.23
CA ALA A 198 -3.60 -32.55 -1.55
C ALA A 198 -3.10 -32.14 -2.94
N ASN A 199 -3.87 -31.33 -3.65
CA ASN A 199 -3.54 -30.90 -5.00
C ASN A 199 -3.79 -29.39 -5.12
N ASN A 200 -2.76 -28.62 -5.48
CA ASN A 200 -2.81 -27.16 -5.57
C ASN A 200 -3.05 -26.62 -6.99
N VAL A 201 -3.17 -27.49 -8.01
CA VAL A 201 -3.55 -27.09 -9.38
C VAL A 201 -5.07 -27.08 -9.59
N LEU A 202 -5.84 -27.46 -8.56
CA LEU A 202 -7.30 -27.37 -8.55
C LEU A 202 -7.75 -26.03 -7.92
N PRO A 203 -8.91 -25.49 -8.33
CA PRO A 203 -9.50 -24.31 -7.70
C PRO A 203 -9.57 -24.43 -6.19
N SER A 204 -9.34 -23.33 -5.48
CA SER A 204 -9.42 -23.25 -4.03
C SER A 204 -10.49 -22.24 -3.62
N ARG A 205 -11.07 -22.43 -2.45
CA ARG A 205 -12.01 -21.46 -1.86
C ARG A 205 -11.33 -20.57 -0.82
N LYS A 206 -10.00 -20.49 -0.78
CA LYS A 206 -9.25 -19.80 0.28
C LYS A 206 -8.98 -18.31 0.00
N GLY A 207 -9.37 -17.79 -1.16
CA GLY A 207 -9.34 -16.36 -1.41
C GLY A 207 -7.95 -15.81 -1.68
N LEU A 208 -7.64 -14.67 -1.05
CA LEU A 208 -6.38 -13.95 -1.16
C LEU A 208 -5.14 -14.77 -0.80
N ALA A 209 -5.29 -15.91 -0.10
CA ALA A 209 -4.19 -16.82 0.23
C ALA A 209 -3.38 -17.30 -0.99
N SER A 210 -3.92 -17.17 -2.22
CA SER A 210 -3.25 -17.53 -3.47
C SER A 210 -2.56 -16.38 -4.19
N SER A 211 -2.68 -15.14 -3.71
CA SER A 211 -2.28 -13.92 -4.42
C SER A 211 -0.83 -13.94 -4.89
N VAL A 212 0.06 -14.51 -4.07
CA VAL A 212 1.49 -14.67 -4.40
C VAL A 212 1.74 -15.94 -5.19
N HIS A 213 1.15 -17.07 -4.79
CA HIS A 213 1.34 -18.37 -5.43
C HIS A 213 0.26 -19.38 -5.01
N ARG A 214 -0.07 -20.31 -5.92
CA ARG A 214 -0.84 -21.54 -5.67
C ARG A 214 -0.09 -22.55 -4.79
N PHE A 215 0.26 -22.18 -3.57
CA PHE A 215 0.89 -23.09 -2.61
C PHE A 215 0.03 -24.32 -2.27
N GLY A 216 0.65 -25.41 -1.85
CA GLY A 216 -0.08 -26.59 -1.36
C GLY A 216 0.22 -26.95 0.09
N GLY A 217 -0.71 -27.67 0.71
CA GLY A 217 -0.45 -28.33 2.00
C GLY A 217 -1.65 -28.51 2.91
N LEU A 218 -1.43 -29.31 3.97
CA LEU A 218 -2.28 -29.36 5.14
C LEU A 218 -1.95 -28.17 6.02
N TYR A 219 -2.61 -27.03 5.80
CA TYR A 219 -2.28 -25.76 6.45
C TYR A 219 -2.88 -25.61 7.86
N ARG A 220 -3.68 -26.58 8.31
CA ARG A 220 -4.20 -26.69 9.69
C ARG A 220 -4.04 -28.11 10.22
N ASP A 221 -4.16 -28.25 11.54
CA ASP A 221 -3.99 -29.53 12.22
C ASP A 221 -4.94 -30.63 11.73
N VAL A 222 -4.52 -31.86 11.97
CA VAL A 222 -5.33 -33.07 11.85
C VAL A 222 -5.33 -33.76 13.21
N GLU A 223 -6.48 -34.26 13.66
CA GLU A 223 -6.63 -34.92 14.96
C GLU A 223 -7.42 -36.22 14.82
N ILE A 224 -7.21 -37.15 15.75
CA ILE A 224 -8.13 -38.27 15.97
C ILE A 224 -8.78 -38.08 17.33
N GLU A 225 -10.10 -38.15 17.38
CA GLU A 225 -10.89 -38.04 18.61
C GLU A 225 -11.63 -39.33 18.90
N ALA A 226 -11.72 -39.71 20.18
CA ALA A 226 -12.62 -40.75 20.63
C ALA A 226 -13.73 -40.19 21.53
N THR A 227 -14.96 -40.57 21.23
CA THR A 227 -16.16 -40.17 21.99
C THR A 227 -16.95 -41.39 22.44
N PRO A 228 -17.74 -41.29 23.52
CA PRO A 228 -18.79 -42.26 23.79
C PRO A 228 -19.84 -42.29 22.65
N ASP A 229 -20.75 -43.27 22.69
CA ASP A 229 -21.82 -43.39 21.69
C ASP A 229 -22.79 -42.18 21.76
N THR A 230 -23.38 -41.95 22.92
CA THR A 230 -24.08 -40.70 23.23
C THR A 230 -23.07 -39.63 23.65
N ARG A 231 -23.01 -38.53 22.92
CA ARG A 231 -21.98 -37.49 23.06
C ARG A 231 -22.53 -36.10 22.75
N ILE A 232 -21.75 -35.08 23.14
CA ILE A 232 -21.89 -33.72 22.63
C ILE A 232 -21.23 -33.70 21.25
N ASP A 233 -22.01 -33.46 20.20
CA ASP A 233 -21.53 -33.51 18.80
C ASP A 233 -21.07 -32.14 18.30
N ASP A 234 -21.76 -31.07 18.72
CA ASP A 234 -21.40 -29.66 18.57
C ASP A 234 -21.88 -28.87 19.79
N ALA A 235 -21.13 -27.85 20.20
CA ALA A 235 -21.52 -26.92 21.26
C ALA A 235 -20.93 -25.53 21.00
N TRP A 236 -21.68 -24.49 21.38
CA TRP A 236 -21.27 -23.08 21.27
C TRP A 236 -22.06 -22.23 22.27
N VAL A 237 -21.57 -21.02 22.54
CA VAL A 237 -22.18 -20.09 23.50
C VAL A 237 -22.59 -18.79 22.79
N ARG A 238 -23.84 -18.37 22.98
CA ARG A 238 -24.34 -17.04 22.62
C ARG A 238 -24.39 -16.16 23.87
N GLY A 239 -23.70 -15.04 23.87
CA GLY A 239 -23.81 -14.06 24.94
C GLY A 239 -25.00 -13.12 24.73
N ASP A 240 -25.85 -12.94 25.73
CA ASP A 240 -26.88 -11.91 25.76
C ASP A 240 -26.44 -10.80 26.72
N PHE A 241 -26.04 -9.66 26.16
CA PHE A 241 -25.54 -8.51 26.91
C PHE A 241 -26.61 -7.90 27.81
N ASP A 242 -27.83 -7.70 27.29
CA ASP A 242 -28.89 -6.99 28.00
C ASP A 242 -29.45 -7.83 29.16
N LYS A 243 -29.55 -9.15 28.99
CA LYS A 243 -29.91 -10.07 30.07
C LYS A 243 -28.73 -10.47 30.96
N GLN A 244 -27.50 -10.21 30.52
CA GLN A 244 -26.26 -10.64 31.15
C GLN A 244 -26.25 -12.16 31.37
N THR A 245 -26.58 -12.90 30.32
CA THR A 245 -26.67 -14.36 30.35
C THR A 245 -25.81 -14.98 29.26
N ALA A 246 -25.34 -16.19 29.48
CA ALA A 246 -24.80 -17.06 28.45
C ALA A 246 -25.85 -18.11 28.07
N GLU A 247 -26.20 -18.21 26.79
CA GLU A 247 -27.02 -19.28 26.24
C GLU A 247 -26.10 -20.33 25.62
N VAL A 248 -25.96 -21.47 26.29
CA VAL A 248 -25.17 -22.60 25.80
C VAL A 248 -26.03 -23.49 24.93
N HIS A 249 -25.71 -23.52 23.64
CA HIS A 249 -26.36 -24.37 22.66
C HIS A 249 -25.51 -25.63 22.45
N ALA A 250 -26.11 -26.81 22.64
CA ALA A 250 -25.43 -28.08 22.43
C ALA A 250 -26.32 -29.05 21.65
N THR A 251 -25.73 -29.73 20.66
CA THR A 251 -26.35 -30.84 19.95
C THR A 251 -25.82 -32.14 20.55
N ILE A 252 -26.70 -32.92 21.16
CA ILE A 252 -26.40 -34.23 21.73
C ILE A 252 -26.80 -35.31 20.72
N ALA A 253 -25.89 -36.19 20.36
CA ALA A 253 -26.13 -37.26 19.38
C ALA A 253 -25.83 -38.63 19.96
N THR A 254 -26.60 -39.65 19.55
CA THR A 254 -26.34 -41.07 19.83
C THR A 254 -26.27 -41.85 18.52
N ALA A 255 -25.28 -42.72 18.32
CA ALA A 255 -25.20 -43.49 17.07
C ALA A 255 -26.11 -44.72 17.11
N THR A 256 -26.18 -45.39 18.28
CA THR A 256 -27.00 -46.60 18.49
C THR A 256 -28.07 -46.40 19.55
N GLU A 257 -29.09 -47.26 19.54
CA GLU A 257 -30.11 -47.29 20.59
C GLU A 257 -29.54 -47.86 21.91
N ALA A 258 -28.63 -48.84 21.81
CA ALA A 258 -28.01 -49.47 22.97
C ALA A 258 -27.09 -48.51 23.75
N GLY A 259 -26.46 -47.56 23.07
CA GLY A 259 -25.63 -46.53 23.71
C GLY A 259 -26.38 -45.25 24.06
N ARG A 260 -27.71 -45.20 23.89
CA ARG A 260 -28.55 -44.08 24.31
C ARG A 260 -28.58 -44.00 25.84
N LEU A 261 -28.25 -42.83 26.37
CA LEU A 261 -28.35 -42.51 27.80
C LEU A 261 -29.81 -42.53 28.27
N LYS A 262 -30.06 -42.97 29.51
CA LYS A 262 -31.40 -43.09 30.09
C LYS A 262 -31.86 -41.77 30.69
N ASN A 263 -30.98 -41.10 31.43
CA ASN A 263 -31.23 -39.80 32.06
C ASN A 263 -30.13 -38.80 31.67
N PRO A 264 -30.01 -38.45 30.37
CA PRO A 264 -29.01 -37.51 29.92
C PRO A 264 -29.30 -36.09 30.42
N VAL A 265 -28.30 -35.46 31.01
CA VAL A 265 -28.36 -34.09 31.52
C VAL A 265 -27.15 -33.30 31.04
N LEU A 266 -27.39 -32.09 30.53
CA LEU A 266 -26.35 -31.13 30.22
C LEU A 266 -26.06 -30.26 31.45
N ARG A 267 -24.84 -30.31 31.97
CA ARG A 267 -24.35 -29.42 33.04
C ARG A 267 -23.38 -28.41 32.46
N VAL A 268 -23.56 -27.14 32.82
CA VAL A 268 -22.70 -26.05 32.38
C VAL A 268 -22.10 -25.37 33.61
N THR A 269 -20.78 -25.20 33.62
CA THR A 269 -20.07 -24.37 34.60
C THR A 269 -19.31 -23.28 33.86
N ILE A 270 -19.51 -22.02 34.23
CA ILE A 270 -18.90 -20.86 33.57
C ILE A 270 -18.02 -20.12 34.56
N GLN A 271 -16.81 -19.79 34.16
CA GLN A 271 -15.87 -19.00 34.95
C GLN A 271 -15.16 -17.94 34.09
N SER A 272 -14.59 -16.92 34.74
CA SER A 272 -13.67 -16.00 34.05
C SER A 272 -12.47 -16.77 33.51
N ALA A 273 -12.01 -16.44 32.30
CA ALA A 273 -10.79 -17.02 31.74
C ALA A 273 -9.53 -16.69 32.57
N THR A 274 -9.58 -15.66 33.44
CA THR A 274 -8.49 -15.29 34.35
C THR A 274 -8.50 -16.06 35.68
N GLY A 275 -9.50 -16.91 35.93
CA GLY A 275 -9.55 -17.82 37.09
C GLY A 275 -9.88 -17.19 38.45
N ASN A 276 -10.10 -15.87 38.53
CA ASN A 276 -10.15 -15.14 39.81
C ASN A 276 -11.56 -14.94 40.43
N GLN A 277 -12.62 -15.57 39.91
CA GLN A 277 -14.01 -15.28 40.35
C GLN A 277 -14.92 -16.52 40.44
N GLN A 278 -16.04 -16.37 41.15
CA GLN A 278 -17.05 -17.42 41.36
C GLN A 278 -17.60 -17.97 40.04
N SER A 279 -17.86 -19.28 40.01
CA SER A 279 -18.40 -19.97 38.86
C SER A 279 -19.92 -19.87 38.81
N ALA A 280 -20.49 -19.50 37.66
CA ALA A 280 -21.92 -19.63 37.39
C ALA A 280 -22.24 -21.05 36.92
N VAL A 281 -23.39 -21.59 37.33
CA VAL A 281 -23.77 -22.99 37.03
C VAL A 281 -25.17 -23.04 36.42
N GLY A 282 -25.33 -23.90 35.41
CA GLY A 282 -26.62 -24.25 34.81
C GLY A 282 -26.75 -25.76 34.61
N LYS A 283 -28.00 -26.23 34.51
CA LYS A 283 -28.32 -27.63 34.27
C LYS A 283 -29.61 -27.72 33.46
N GLU A 284 -29.62 -28.57 32.43
CA GLU A 284 -30.80 -28.85 31.60
C GLU A 284 -30.95 -30.34 31.30
N VAL A 285 -32.19 -30.82 31.24
CA VAL A 285 -32.49 -32.20 30.84
C VAL A 285 -32.40 -32.32 29.32
N VAL A 286 -31.79 -33.39 28.84
CA VAL A 286 -31.72 -33.69 27.40
C VAL A 286 -32.87 -34.62 27.04
N THR A 287 -33.74 -34.19 26.13
CA THR A 287 -34.88 -35.00 25.66
C THR A 287 -34.75 -35.27 24.17
N PHE A 288 -34.63 -36.54 23.79
CA PHE A 288 -34.71 -36.95 22.40
C PHE A 288 -36.17 -37.04 21.96
N THR A 289 -36.51 -36.41 20.84
CA THR A 289 -37.80 -36.68 20.19
C THR A 289 -37.85 -38.12 19.71
N ASP A 290 -39.01 -38.77 19.79
CA ASP A 290 -39.18 -40.16 19.37
C ASP A 290 -38.62 -40.43 17.97
N GLY A 291 -37.81 -41.49 17.86
CA GLY A 291 -37.15 -41.89 16.62
C GLY A 291 -35.98 -41.01 16.16
N LYS A 292 -35.67 -39.89 16.84
CA LYS A 292 -34.53 -39.03 16.51
C LYS A 292 -33.26 -39.48 17.23
N LYS A 293 -32.14 -39.45 16.52
CA LYS A 293 -30.80 -39.79 17.04
C LYS A 293 -30.02 -38.58 17.57
N SER A 294 -30.61 -37.40 17.53
CA SER A 294 -30.03 -36.16 18.04
C SER A 294 -31.07 -35.32 18.77
N ALA A 295 -30.62 -34.52 19.72
CA ALA A 295 -31.41 -33.55 20.47
C ALA A 295 -30.62 -32.24 20.58
N ASP A 296 -31.27 -31.10 20.29
CA ASP A 296 -30.70 -29.78 20.51
C ASP A 296 -31.17 -29.23 21.85
N VAL A 297 -30.23 -28.77 22.68
CA VAL A 297 -30.48 -28.31 24.04
C VAL A 297 -29.92 -26.90 24.21
N VAL A 298 -30.66 -26.05 24.91
CA VAL A 298 -30.24 -24.69 25.25
C VAL A 298 -30.25 -24.54 26.76
N CYS A 299 -29.07 -24.37 27.37
CA CYS A 299 -28.92 -24.09 28.79
C CYS A 299 -28.60 -22.62 29.00
N ARG A 300 -29.45 -21.90 29.74
CA ARG A 300 -29.26 -20.47 30.05
C ARG A 300 -28.61 -20.32 31.42
N VAL A 301 -27.51 -19.59 31.47
CA VAL A 301 -26.75 -19.34 32.70
C VAL A 301 -26.65 -17.84 32.92
N LYS A 302 -27.07 -17.35 34.10
CA LYS A 302 -26.86 -15.96 34.51
C LYS A 302 -25.39 -15.74 34.83
N LEU A 303 -24.81 -14.67 34.28
CA LEU A 303 -23.45 -14.27 34.57
C LEU A 303 -23.46 -13.25 35.72
N ASP A 304 -22.87 -13.63 36.86
CA ASP A 304 -22.73 -12.77 38.02
C ASP A 304 -21.38 -13.05 38.71
N PRO A 305 -20.43 -12.10 38.71
CA PRO A 305 -20.53 -10.77 38.10
C PRO A 305 -20.49 -10.80 36.56
N PHE A 306 -21.18 -9.85 35.95
CA PHE A 306 -21.17 -9.65 34.50
C PHE A 306 -19.96 -8.79 34.05
N MET A 307 -19.15 -9.34 33.16
CA MET A 307 -17.94 -8.72 32.61
C MET A 307 -18.07 -8.68 31.08
N PRO A 308 -18.52 -7.56 30.51
CA PRO A 308 -18.66 -7.46 29.06
C PRO A 308 -17.29 -7.41 28.39
N TRP A 309 -17.24 -7.93 27.17
CA TRP A 309 -16.10 -7.79 26.28
C TRP A 309 -16.19 -6.44 25.54
N SER A 310 -15.08 -5.71 25.51
CA SER A 310 -14.87 -4.57 24.62
C SER A 310 -13.41 -4.54 24.15
N PRO A 311 -13.09 -3.76 23.10
CA PRO A 311 -11.70 -3.54 22.71
C PRO A 311 -10.84 -2.99 23.86
N GLU A 312 -11.39 -2.19 24.75
CA GLU A 312 -10.69 -1.60 25.90
C GLU A 312 -10.64 -2.54 27.12
N SER A 313 -11.55 -3.51 27.20
CA SER A 313 -11.66 -4.52 28.25
C SER A 313 -12.05 -5.88 27.66
N PRO A 314 -11.09 -6.63 27.07
CA PRO A 314 -11.37 -7.87 26.36
C PRO A 314 -11.64 -9.05 27.32
N ASN A 315 -12.66 -8.94 28.16
CA ASN A 315 -13.03 -9.95 29.14
C ASN A 315 -13.56 -11.21 28.45
N LEU A 316 -13.02 -12.36 28.83
CA LEU A 316 -13.42 -13.67 28.32
C LEU A 316 -13.84 -14.61 29.45
N TYR A 317 -14.75 -15.51 29.12
CA TYR A 317 -15.25 -16.59 29.95
C TYR A 317 -14.87 -17.94 29.35
N VAL A 318 -14.88 -18.97 30.19
CA VAL A 318 -14.77 -20.38 29.79
C VAL A 318 -16.00 -21.11 30.30
N ALA A 319 -16.74 -21.76 29.40
CA ALA A 319 -17.86 -22.63 29.69
C ALA A 319 -17.42 -24.10 29.58
N GLU A 320 -17.39 -24.80 30.72
CA GLU A 320 -17.26 -26.25 30.79
C GLU A 320 -18.64 -26.89 30.65
N ILE A 321 -18.86 -27.59 29.55
CA ILE A 321 -20.13 -28.20 29.15
C ILE A 321 -19.98 -29.71 29.28
N THR A 322 -20.63 -30.29 30.28
CA THR A 322 -20.53 -31.72 30.60
C THR A 322 -21.86 -32.42 30.39
N LEU A 323 -21.86 -33.41 29.50
CA LEU A 323 -22.97 -34.34 29.37
C LEU A 323 -22.86 -35.43 30.44
N CYS A 324 -23.91 -35.59 31.24
CA CYS A 324 -23.98 -36.54 32.35
C CYS A 324 -25.10 -37.57 32.13
N GLU A 325 -24.93 -38.77 32.67
CA GLU A 325 -26.02 -39.71 32.97
C GLU A 325 -26.37 -39.54 34.45
N GLY A 326 -27.48 -38.85 34.74
CA GLY A 326 -27.76 -38.36 36.08
C GLY A 326 -26.67 -37.38 36.56
N GLU A 327 -25.84 -37.80 37.51
CA GLU A 327 -24.74 -37.01 38.06
C GLU A 327 -23.35 -37.43 37.54
N THR A 328 -23.27 -38.54 36.78
CA THR A 328 -22.01 -39.10 36.30
C THR A 328 -21.60 -38.49 34.97
N PRO A 329 -20.42 -37.85 34.85
CA PRO A 329 -19.93 -37.32 33.57
C PRO A 329 -19.69 -38.41 32.53
N VAL A 330 -20.14 -38.19 31.30
CA VAL A 330 -20.01 -39.11 30.14
C VAL A 330 -19.14 -38.51 29.05
N HIS A 331 -19.36 -37.24 28.71
CA HIS A 331 -18.59 -36.50 27.72
C HIS A 331 -18.49 -35.03 28.11
N GLY A 332 -17.40 -34.37 27.73
CA GLY A 332 -17.19 -32.96 27.99
C GLY A 332 -16.86 -32.18 26.73
N TRP A 333 -17.12 -30.89 26.79
CA TRP A 333 -16.82 -29.90 25.76
C TRP A 333 -16.52 -28.58 26.44
N THR A 334 -15.57 -27.80 25.94
CA THR A 334 -15.21 -26.51 26.52
C THR A 334 -15.29 -25.43 25.46
N GLU A 335 -15.96 -24.33 25.77
CA GLU A 335 -16.03 -23.14 24.89
C GLU A 335 -15.48 -21.93 25.63
N ARG A 336 -14.56 -21.21 24.98
CA ARG A 336 -14.17 -19.87 25.41
C ARG A 336 -15.00 -18.85 24.65
N PHE A 337 -15.57 -17.88 25.36
CA PHE A 337 -16.47 -16.90 24.75
C PHE A 337 -16.37 -15.54 25.46
N GLY A 338 -16.90 -14.50 24.83
CA GLY A 338 -17.12 -13.19 25.44
C GLY A 338 -18.55 -12.73 25.24
N VAL A 339 -18.97 -11.69 25.95
CA VAL A 339 -20.31 -11.11 25.80
C VAL A 339 -20.20 -9.64 25.45
N ARG A 340 -20.69 -9.28 24.27
CA ARG A 340 -20.82 -7.88 23.83
C ARG A 340 -22.12 -7.69 23.06
N LYS A 341 -22.49 -6.44 22.85
CA LYS A 341 -23.59 -6.06 21.96
C LYS A 341 -23.11 -5.00 20.99
N ILE A 342 -23.23 -5.25 19.70
CA ILE A 342 -23.02 -4.24 18.65
C ILE A 342 -24.33 -3.99 17.94
N GLU A 343 -24.61 -2.73 17.63
CA GLU A 343 -25.85 -2.36 16.95
C GLU A 343 -25.65 -1.06 16.17
N VAL A 344 -26.53 -0.86 15.19
CA VAL A 344 -26.67 0.41 14.46
C VAL A 344 -27.93 1.09 14.96
N ARG A 345 -27.81 2.35 15.42
CA ARG A 345 -28.95 3.17 15.83
C ARG A 345 -28.92 4.46 15.03
N GLY A 346 -29.82 4.58 14.05
CA GLY A 346 -29.81 5.69 13.10
C GLY A 346 -28.53 5.66 12.27
N ASP A 347 -27.75 6.72 12.37
CA ASP A 347 -26.51 6.95 11.62
C ASP A 347 -25.24 6.55 12.39
N ARG A 348 -25.33 5.85 13.54
CA ARG A 348 -24.14 5.53 14.36
C ARG A 348 -24.06 4.09 14.85
N PHE A 349 -22.84 3.62 15.05
CA PHE A 349 -22.57 2.36 15.75
C PHE A 349 -22.64 2.55 17.27
N PHE A 350 -23.12 1.53 17.96
CA PHE A 350 -23.06 1.40 19.40
C PHE A 350 -22.43 0.07 19.79
N LEU A 351 -21.51 0.10 20.75
CA LEU A 351 -20.93 -1.06 21.40
C LEU A 351 -21.30 -1.01 22.88
N ASN A 352 -21.93 -2.07 23.40
CA ASN A 352 -22.32 -2.18 24.80
C ASN A 352 -23.14 -0.97 25.28
N ASN A 353 -24.08 -0.51 24.43
CA ASN A 353 -24.92 0.69 24.61
C ASN A 353 -24.20 2.05 24.56
N LYS A 354 -22.92 2.12 24.18
CA LYS A 354 -22.15 3.37 24.02
C LYS A 354 -21.79 3.63 22.55
N PRO A 355 -21.76 4.89 22.06
CA PRO A 355 -21.32 5.18 20.70
C PRO A 355 -19.94 4.59 20.42
N PHE A 356 -19.74 4.04 19.22
CA PHE A 356 -18.53 3.36 18.82
C PHE A 356 -17.97 3.91 17.51
N PHE A 357 -16.65 4.05 17.43
CA PHE A 357 -15.95 4.49 16.22
C PHE A 357 -15.00 3.37 15.76
N VAL A 358 -15.16 2.95 14.51
CA VAL A 358 -14.35 1.90 13.89
C VAL A 358 -12.99 2.46 13.51
N ARG A 359 -11.95 1.98 14.18
CA ARG A 359 -10.54 2.26 13.90
C ARG A 359 -9.95 1.00 13.31
N GLY A 360 -10.26 0.79 12.03
CA GLY A 360 -9.94 -0.42 11.28
C GLY A 360 -8.68 -0.31 10.44
N TYR A 361 -8.14 -1.47 10.07
CA TYR A 361 -7.12 -1.63 9.03
C TYR A 361 -7.44 -2.83 8.14
N GLY A 362 -6.90 -2.85 6.92
CA GLY A 362 -6.95 -4.01 6.01
C GLY A 362 -5.82 -5.01 6.29
N ASP A 363 -6.09 -6.30 6.13
CA ASP A 363 -5.11 -7.39 6.16
C ASP A 363 -5.16 -8.18 4.85
N ASP A 364 -4.00 -8.29 4.20
CA ASP A 364 -3.83 -8.84 2.85
C ASP A 364 -3.15 -10.21 2.85
N CYS A 365 -3.18 -10.95 3.96
CA CYS A 365 -2.60 -12.29 4.07
C CYS A 365 -1.08 -12.29 3.72
N VAL A 366 -0.35 -11.28 4.19
CA VAL A 366 1.08 -11.08 3.89
C VAL A 366 1.95 -11.88 4.86
N TYR A 367 2.51 -13.00 4.38
CA TYR A 367 3.37 -13.90 5.16
C TYR A 367 4.70 -14.22 4.45
N PRO A 368 5.68 -13.29 4.42
CA PRO A 368 6.90 -13.47 3.63
C PRO A 368 7.77 -14.66 4.05
N LEU A 369 7.70 -15.04 5.33
CA LEU A 369 8.50 -16.14 5.87
C LEU A 369 7.91 -17.52 5.56
N THR A 370 6.58 -17.64 5.58
CA THR A 370 5.89 -18.93 5.58
C THR A 370 5.00 -19.14 4.36
N LEU A 371 4.74 -18.12 3.54
CA LEU A 371 3.77 -18.09 2.44
C LEU A 371 2.30 -18.35 2.84
N VAL A 372 2.06 -18.82 4.06
CA VAL A 372 0.76 -19.12 4.64
C VAL A 372 0.65 -18.58 6.06
N SER A 373 -0.56 -18.26 6.47
CA SER A 373 -0.88 -17.91 7.86
C SER A 373 -0.35 -18.98 8.84
N PRO A 374 0.46 -18.61 9.84
CA PRO A 374 0.95 -19.55 10.84
C PRO A 374 -0.18 -20.08 11.71
N ALA A 375 -0.32 -21.39 11.87
CA ALA A 375 -1.24 -22.01 12.83
C ALA A 375 -0.73 -21.84 14.28
N SER A 376 -0.65 -20.59 14.76
CA SER A 376 -0.08 -20.15 16.04
C SER A 376 -0.79 -18.91 16.57
N LYS A 377 -1.60 -19.10 17.62
CA LYS A 377 -2.27 -18.00 18.33
C LYS A 377 -1.25 -16.99 18.87
N GLU A 378 -0.10 -17.45 19.37
CA GLU A 378 0.93 -16.58 19.93
C GLU A 378 1.49 -15.60 18.89
N THR A 379 1.72 -16.07 17.66
CA THR A 379 2.21 -15.23 16.56
C THR A 379 1.20 -14.15 16.22
N HIS A 380 -0.08 -14.51 16.05
CA HIS A 380 -1.13 -13.54 15.77
C HIS A 380 -1.33 -12.57 16.93
N LEU A 381 -1.27 -13.04 18.18
CA LEU A 381 -1.42 -12.20 19.36
C LEU A 381 -0.32 -11.13 19.44
N LYS A 382 0.92 -11.48 19.07
CA LYS A 382 2.02 -10.52 18.99
C LYS A 382 1.72 -9.41 17.97
N HIS A 383 1.27 -9.77 16.78
CA HIS A 383 0.92 -8.82 15.71
C HIS A 383 -0.27 -7.94 16.09
N LEU A 384 -1.35 -8.55 16.57
CA LEU A 384 -2.56 -7.84 17.00
C LEU A 384 -2.28 -6.90 18.17
N LYS A 385 -1.37 -7.24 19.09
CA LYS A 385 -0.91 -6.31 20.14
C LYS A 385 -0.19 -5.08 19.59
N ILE A 386 0.58 -5.21 18.50
CA ILE A 386 1.20 -4.05 17.82
C ILE A 386 0.12 -3.17 17.21
N ALA A 387 -0.87 -3.75 16.53
CA ALA A 387 -2.01 -2.99 15.99
C ALA A 387 -2.81 -2.28 17.10
N ARG A 388 -3.04 -2.95 18.24
CA ARG A 388 -3.65 -2.35 19.44
C ARG A 388 -2.83 -1.21 20.02
N ALA A 389 -1.51 -1.33 20.03
CA ALA A 389 -0.62 -0.26 20.48
C ALA A 389 -0.73 0.97 19.57
N ALA A 390 -1.01 0.78 18.27
CA ALA A 390 -1.31 1.85 17.30
C ALA A 390 -2.75 2.42 17.40
N GLY A 391 -3.58 1.89 18.30
CA GLY A 391 -4.95 2.38 18.55
C GLY A 391 -6.05 1.72 17.72
N PHE A 392 -5.72 0.75 16.86
CA PHE A 392 -6.73 0.01 16.09
C PHE A 392 -7.60 -0.86 17.00
N ASN A 393 -8.88 -1.02 16.63
CA ASN A 393 -9.86 -1.87 17.31
C ASN A 393 -10.59 -2.83 16.36
N TYR A 394 -10.28 -2.78 15.07
CA TYR A 394 -10.97 -3.51 14.03
C TYR A 394 -9.98 -3.95 12.93
N VAL A 395 -10.22 -5.09 12.30
CA VAL A 395 -9.47 -5.57 11.12
C VAL A 395 -10.44 -6.11 10.07
N ARG A 396 -10.20 -5.71 8.82
CA ARG A 396 -10.85 -6.24 7.63
C ARG A 396 -9.90 -7.24 6.96
N LEU A 397 -10.34 -8.46 6.74
CA LEU A 397 -9.57 -9.48 6.03
C LEU A 397 -9.95 -9.45 4.55
N HIS A 398 -9.07 -8.93 3.68
CA HIS A 398 -9.38 -8.74 2.27
C HIS A 398 -9.60 -10.10 1.57
N THR A 399 -10.81 -10.33 1.06
CA THR A 399 -11.28 -11.54 0.36
C THR A 399 -10.87 -12.89 0.98
N HIS A 400 -10.65 -12.96 2.29
CA HIS A 400 -10.27 -14.19 2.98
C HIS A 400 -10.82 -14.28 4.42
N CYS A 401 -10.69 -15.48 5.01
CA CYS A 401 -10.93 -15.72 6.42
C CYS A 401 -9.69 -16.38 7.03
N GLU A 402 -9.21 -15.80 8.12
CA GLU A 402 -8.04 -16.28 8.86
C GLU A 402 -8.33 -17.54 9.69
N LEU A 403 -7.26 -18.16 10.19
CA LEU A 403 -7.35 -19.36 11.02
C LEU A 403 -8.02 -19.06 12.37
N PRO A 404 -8.68 -20.04 13.03
CA PRO A 404 -9.19 -19.90 14.39
C PRO A 404 -8.21 -19.32 15.40
N GLU A 405 -6.93 -19.68 15.31
CA GLU A 405 -5.86 -19.13 16.12
C GLU A 405 -5.74 -17.60 16.03
N TYR A 406 -6.08 -17.01 14.89
CA TYR A 406 -6.15 -15.56 14.70
C TYR A 406 -7.33 -14.95 15.47
N PHE A 407 -8.52 -15.55 15.38
CA PHE A 407 -9.71 -15.08 16.09
C PHE A 407 -9.57 -15.24 17.60
N GLU A 408 -8.95 -16.31 18.05
CA GLU A 408 -8.59 -16.52 19.45
C GLU A 408 -7.61 -15.44 19.96
N ALA A 409 -6.65 -15.04 19.13
CA ALA A 409 -5.75 -13.94 19.44
C ALA A 409 -6.46 -12.58 19.40
N ALA A 410 -7.41 -12.38 18.49
CA ALA A 410 -8.20 -11.15 18.37
C ALA A 410 -9.17 -10.97 19.55
N ASP A 411 -9.79 -12.06 20.01
CA ASP A 411 -10.59 -12.13 21.24
C ASP A 411 -9.77 -11.65 22.45
N GLU A 412 -8.53 -12.12 22.59
CA GLU A 412 -7.60 -11.74 23.67
C GLU A 412 -7.03 -10.32 23.52
N ALA A 413 -6.74 -9.89 22.29
CA ALA A 413 -6.19 -8.57 22.00
C ALA A 413 -7.24 -7.45 22.05
N GLY A 414 -8.53 -7.79 21.95
CA GLY A 414 -9.60 -6.81 21.83
C GLY A 414 -9.72 -6.24 20.40
N ILE A 415 -9.47 -7.02 19.36
CA ILE A 415 -9.66 -6.56 17.96
C ILE A 415 -10.90 -7.23 17.38
N MET A 416 -11.80 -6.43 16.82
CA MET A 416 -12.96 -6.91 16.07
C MET A 416 -12.53 -7.33 14.66
N VAL A 417 -13.14 -8.38 14.10
CA VAL A 417 -12.75 -8.96 12.81
C VAL A 417 -13.93 -8.96 11.83
N GLN A 418 -13.66 -8.52 10.60
CA GLN A 418 -14.49 -8.69 9.41
C GLN A 418 -13.79 -9.63 8.42
N PRO A 419 -14.09 -10.95 8.47
CA PRO A 419 -13.73 -11.84 7.37
C PRO A 419 -14.56 -11.54 6.12
N GLU A 420 -13.93 -11.64 4.97
CA GLU A 420 -14.62 -11.55 3.68
C GLU A 420 -14.70 -12.92 3.02
N LEU A 421 -15.87 -13.24 2.49
CA LEU A 421 -16.01 -14.37 1.59
C LEU A 421 -15.04 -14.20 0.38
N PRO A 422 -14.62 -15.31 -0.27
CA PRO A 422 -13.53 -15.30 -1.25
C PRO A 422 -13.99 -14.83 -2.64
N TYR A 423 -14.61 -13.64 -2.67
CA TYR A 423 -15.17 -13.01 -3.85
C TYR A 423 -14.61 -11.60 -4.02
N TYR A 424 -14.16 -11.29 -5.23
CA TYR A 424 -13.87 -9.93 -5.65
C TYR A 424 -14.94 -9.57 -6.68
N GLY A 425 -15.74 -8.55 -6.38
CA GLY A 425 -16.91 -8.19 -7.14
C GLY A 425 -17.95 -9.31 -7.22
N ASP A 426 -18.29 -9.72 -8.43
CA ASP A 426 -19.26 -10.79 -8.73
C ASP A 426 -18.60 -12.12 -9.11
N TYR A 427 -17.28 -12.26 -8.89
CA TYR A 427 -16.52 -13.45 -9.28
C TYR A 427 -15.73 -14.10 -8.12
N PRO A 428 -15.57 -15.44 -8.17
CA PRO A 428 -14.69 -16.17 -7.28
C PRO A 428 -13.21 -15.86 -7.59
N THR A 429 -12.40 -15.59 -6.55
CA THR A 429 -10.99 -15.19 -6.72
C THR A 429 -10.06 -16.28 -7.25
N GLU A 430 -10.46 -17.56 -7.12
CA GLU A 430 -9.66 -18.73 -7.53
C GLU A 430 -10.45 -19.70 -8.45
N ALA A 431 -11.40 -19.18 -9.25
CA ALA A 431 -12.16 -19.93 -10.26
C ALA A 431 -12.98 -21.15 -9.75
N PHE A 432 -13.31 -21.18 -8.45
CA PHE A 432 -14.18 -22.19 -7.86
C PHE A 432 -15.66 -21.94 -8.18
N THR A 433 -16.54 -22.89 -7.88
CA THR A 433 -17.98 -22.73 -8.10
C THR A 433 -18.57 -21.64 -7.19
N PHE A 434 -19.16 -20.61 -7.80
CA PHE A 434 -19.83 -19.50 -7.12
C PHE A 434 -21.05 -19.98 -6.32
N ASP A 435 -20.97 -19.93 -4.99
CA ASP A 435 -22.07 -20.26 -4.06
C ASP A 435 -21.84 -19.53 -2.72
N PRO A 436 -22.14 -18.22 -2.66
CA PRO A 436 -21.92 -17.42 -1.44
C PRO A 436 -22.85 -17.82 -0.29
N MET A 437 -24.00 -18.44 -0.59
CA MET A 437 -24.94 -18.92 0.44
C MET A 437 -24.33 -20.09 1.23
N ARG A 438 -23.67 -21.02 0.54
CA ARG A 438 -22.91 -22.10 1.17
C ARG A 438 -21.76 -21.54 1.99
N ASP A 439 -20.98 -20.63 1.43
CA ASP A 439 -19.78 -20.11 2.08
C ASP A 439 -20.11 -19.29 3.35
N LEU A 440 -21.20 -18.52 3.31
CA LEU A 440 -21.72 -17.80 4.50
C LEU A 440 -22.17 -18.76 5.60
N LYS A 441 -22.88 -19.85 5.25
CA LYS A 441 -23.30 -20.88 6.23
C LYS A 441 -22.10 -21.60 6.85
N GLU A 442 -21.07 -21.87 6.05
CA GLU A 442 -19.83 -22.48 6.56
C GLU A 442 -19.13 -21.54 7.54
N LEU A 443 -18.99 -20.25 7.19
CA LEU A 443 -18.42 -19.23 8.07
C LEU A 443 -19.20 -19.12 9.39
N TYR A 444 -20.54 -19.01 9.34
CA TYR A 444 -21.39 -19.06 10.53
C TYR A 444 -21.18 -20.34 11.34
N THR A 445 -21.09 -21.49 10.67
CA THR A 445 -20.99 -22.78 11.36
C THR A 445 -19.75 -22.88 12.24
N HIS A 446 -18.62 -22.34 11.76
CA HIS A 446 -17.33 -22.51 12.42
C HIS A 446 -16.89 -21.32 13.26
N TYR A 447 -17.26 -20.08 12.88
CA TYR A 447 -16.72 -18.86 13.48
C TYR A 447 -17.70 -18.10 14.38
N ARG A 448 -18.99 -18.47 14.45
CA ARG A 448 -19.98 -17.82 15.35
C ARG A 448 -19.58 -17.81 16.83
N ARG A 449 -18.64 -18.65 17.22
CA ARG A 449 -18.13 -18.80 18.60
C ARG A 449 -17.18 -17.69 19.06
N TYR A 450 -16.55 -16.95 18.14
CA TYR A 450 -15.56 -15.92 18.50
C TYR A 450 -16.20 -14.56 18.73
N VAL A 451 -15.90 -13.92 19.86
CA VAL A 451 -16.50 -12.62 20.24
C VAL A 451 -15.98 -11.46 19.37
N SER A 452 -14.74 -11.58 18.89
CA SER A 452 -14.09 -10.67 17.94
C SER A 452 -14.77 -10.66 16.58
N PHE A 453 -15.31 -11.78 16.10
CA PHE A 453 -16.02 -11.82 14.83
C PHE A 453 -17.23 -10.88 14.89
N THR A 454 -17.20 -9.80 14.10
CA THR A 454 -18.12 -8.68 14.27
C THR A 454 -18.99 -8.43 13.05
N THR A 455 -18.42 -8.56 11.85
CA THR A 455 -19.11 -8.22 10.60
C THR A 455 -18.94 -9.33 9.58
N TYR A 456 -20.05 -9.86 9.08
CA TYR A 456 -20.07 -10.66 7.86
C TYR A 456 -19.89 -9.74 6.64
N CYS A 457 -19.03 -10.10 5.70
CA CYS A 457 -18.88 -9.40 4.43
C CYS A 457 -18.82 -10.40 3.26
N THR A 458 -19.53 -10.14 2.16
CA THR A 458 -19.61 -11.08 1.02
C THR A 458 -18.47 -10.95 0.03
N GLY A 459 -17.60 -9.94 0.15
CA GLY A 459 -16.46 -9.76 -0.74
C GLY A 459 -16.02 -8.31 -0.86
N ASN A 460 -15.16 -8.05 -1.84
CA ASN A 460 -14.54 -6.75 -2.10
C ASN A 460 -15.04 -6.10 -3.41
N GLU A 461 -15.40 -4.82 -3.37
CA GLU A 461 -15.51 -3.90 -4.51
C GLU A 461 -16.40 -4.33 -5.70
N GLY A 462 -17.54 -4.98 -5.46
CA GLY A 462 -18.55 -5.08 -6.52
C GLY A 462 -19.94 -5.48 -6.06
N LEU A 463 -20.64 -6.31 -6.83
CA LEU A 463 -22.06 -6.57 -6.64
C LEU A 463 -22.44 -8.00 -7.04
N LEU A 464 -22.74 -8.88 -6.07
CA LEU A 464 -23.26 -10.24 -6.36
C LEU A 464 -24.62 -10.25 -7.10
N GLY A 465 -25.35 -9.12 -7.09
CA GLY A 465 -26.63 -8.93 -7.76
C GLY A 465 -27.86 -9.29 -6.92
N SER A 466 -29.01 -8.71 -7.26
CA SER A 466 -30.30 -9.04 -6.64
C SER A 466 -31.02 -10.19 -7.35
N PRO A 467 -31.77 -11.04 -6.63
CA PRO A 467 -32.12 -10.93 -5.20
C PRO A 467 -31.07 -11.48 -4.23
N LEU A 468 -29.97 -12.06 -4.73
CA LEU A 468 -28.99 -12.80 -3.93
C LEU A 468 -28.37 -11.96 -2.80
N ASP A 469 -28.01 -10.71 -3.07
CA ASP A 469 -27.48 -9.76 -2.07
C ASP A 469 -28.40 -9.60 -0.85
N LYS A 470 -29.70 -9.39 -1.10
CA LYS A 470 -30.73 -9.23 -0.06
C LYS A 470 -31.02 -10.55 0.64
N GLU A 471 -30.95 -11.66 -0.07
CA GLU A 471 -31.16 -12.98 0.52
C GLU A 471 -30.01 -13.38 1.45
N LEU A 472 -28.77 -13.04 1.11
CA LEU A 472 -27.60 -13.22 1.97
C LEU A 472 -27.71 -12.38 3.23
N TYR A 473 -28.10 -11.10 3.11
CA TYR A 473 -28.36 -10.25 4.27
C TYR A 473 -29.42 -10.84 5.18
N LYS A 474 -30.57 -11.23 4.62
CA LYS A 474 -31.65 -11.89 5.39
C LYS A 474 -31.20 -13.21 6.00
N LEU A 475 -30.34 -13.98 5.34
CA LEU A 475 -29.80 -15.21 5.89
C LEU A 475 -28.88 -14.93 7.08
N ALA A 476 -27.94 -13.99 6.96
CA ALA A 476 -27.07 -13.58 8.06
C ALA A 476 -27.89 -13.13 9.27
N LYS A 477 -28.90 -12.27 9.08
CA LYS A 477 -29.77 -11.78 10.16
C LYS A 477 -30.65 -12.85 10.79
N ARG A 478 -31.00 -13.92 10.06
CA ARG A 478 -31.71 -15.07 10.64
C ARG A 478 -30.80 -16.01 11.43
N LEU A 479 -29.59 -16.25 10.94
CA LEU A 479 -28.64 -17.18 11.57
C LEU A 479 -27.98 -16.54 12.79
N ASP A 480 -27.60 -15.27 12.67
CA ASP A 480 -26.76 -14.58 13.64
C ASP A 480 -27.12 -13.08 13.76
N PRO A 481 -28.26 -12.77 14.40
CA PRO A 481 -28.76 -11.40 14.50
C PRO A 481 -27.86 -10.44 15.30
N ASP A 482 -26.89 -10.96 16.06
CA ASP A 482 -26.01 -10.16 16.95
C ASP A 482 -24.76 -9.60 16.23
N ARG A 483 -24.57 -9.95 14.96
CA ARG A 483 -23.47 -9.50 14.12
C ARG A 483 -23.93 -8.56 13.02
N LEU A 484 -23.04 -7.67 12.61
CA LEU A 484 -23.26 -6.79 11.48
C LEU A 484 -23.10 -7.57 10.17
N MET A 485 -23.73 -7.07 9.12
CA MET A 485 -23.62 -7.58 7.77
C MET A 485 -23.33 -6.40 6.84
N LEU A 486 -22.30 -6.56 6.03
CA LEU A 486 -21.96 -5.73 4.89
C LEU A 486 -22.10 -6.58 3.64
N HIS A 487 -22.72 -6.07 2.58
CA HIS A 487 -22.76 -6.80 1.33
C HIS A 487 -21.36 -6.87 0.75
N GLN A 488 -20.78 -5.75 0.33
CA GLN A 488 -19.47 -5.71 -0.30
C GLN A 488 -18.65 -4.57 0.30
N ASP A 489 -17.40 -4.80 0.69
CA ASP A 489 -16.57 -3.71 1.16
C ASP A 489 -16.16 -2.83 -0.03
N GLY A 490 -16.46 -1.54 0.05
CA GLY A 490 -16.19 -0.54 -0.97
C GLY A 490 -17.43 0.10 -1.58
N THR A 491 -18.35 -0.66 -2.19
CA THR A 491 -19.45 -0.07 -2.97
C THR A 491 -20.76 -0.90 -2.93
N PHE A 492 -21.85 -0.32 -3.42
CA PHE A 492 -23.17 -0.95 -3.59
C PHE A 492 -23.88 -1.47 -2.31
N ASN A 493 -23.56 -0.88 -1.16
CA ASN A 493 -24.24 -1.16 0.10
C ASN A 493 -25.50 -0.30 0.27
N THR A 494 -26.62 -0.94 0.59
CA THR A 494 -27.94 -0.33 0.77
C THR A 494 -28.60 -0.83 2.05
N ALA A 495 -29.67 -0.19 2.51
CA ALA A 495 -30.41 -0.61 3.70
C ALA A 495 -31.02 -2.03 3.59
N GLU A 496 -31.18 -2.56 2.37
CA GLU A 496 -31.77 -3.90 2.16
C GLU A 496 -30.73 -5.03 2.14
N ASN A 497 -29.44 -4.69 2.06
CA ASN A 497 -28.36 -5.67 1.97
C ASN A 497 -27.21 -5.44 2.98
N SER A 498 -27.20 -4.32 3.71
CA SER A 498 -26.11 -3.93 4.61
C SER A 498 -26.58 -3.08 5.78
N ASP A 499 -25.95 -3.27 6.95
CA ASP A 499 -26.24 -2.47 8.15
C ASP A 499 -25.55 -1.10 8.17
N PHE A 500 -24.45 -0.94 7.41
CA PHE A 500 -23.69 0.30 7.30
C PHE A 500 -23.26 0.54 5.85
N ARG A 501 -22.62 1.68 5.59
CA ARG A 501 -22.11 2.06 4.25
C ARG A 501 -20.60 2.17 4.25
N ASN A 502 -20.00 2.10 3.06
CA ASN A 502 -18.61 2.47 2.89
C ASN A 502 -18.46 3.93 2.44
N GLY A 503 -17.37 4.55 2.90
CA GLY A 503 -16.97 5.90 2.55
C GLY A 503 -15.82 5.96 1.55
N PRO A 504 -15.31 7.17 1.26
CA PRO A 504 -14.26 7.40 0.25
C PRO A 504 -12.90 6.75 0.59
N ILE A 505 -12.18 6.31 -0.44
CA ILE A 505 -10.79 5.79 -0.35
C ILE A 505 -9.72 6.88 -0.18
N ASN A 506 -10.02 8.09 -0.70
CA ASN A 506 -9.11 9.24 -0.71
C ASN A 506 -9.52 10.24 0.37
N VAL A 507 -8.58 11.06 0.84
CA VAL A 507 -8.87 12.16 1.77
C VAL A 507 -9.96 13.07 1.18
N TRP A 508 -11.04 13.25 1.92
CA TRP A 508 -12.15 14.13 1.54
C TRP A 508 -12.18 15.39 2.40
N LYS A 509 -13.03 16.35 2.02
CA LYS A 509 -13.24 17.57 2.79
C LYS A 509 -14.15 17.25 3.99
N PRO A 510 -13.72 17.40 5.24
CA PRO A 510 -14.57 17.09 6.39
C PRO A 510 -15.92 17.82 6.34
N GLY A 511 -17.01 17.09 6.58
CA GLY A 511 -18.37 17.59 6.51
C GLY A 511 -18.98 17.62 5.11
N SER A 512 -18.31 17.01 4.11
CA SER A 512 -18.84 16.90 2.74
C SER A 512 -19.62 15.62 2.47
N VAL A 513 -19.62 14.66 3.40
CA VAL A 513 -20.29 13.36 3.24
C VAL A 513 -21.61 13.39 4.00
N THR A 514 -22.67 12.90 3.36
CA THR A 514 -23.98 12.67 4.00
C THR A 514 -24.33 11.19 3.84
N CYS A 515 -24.77 10.55 4.93
CA CYS A 515 -25.09 9.13 4.93
C CYS A 515 -26.40 8.86 5.68
N ASP A 516 -27.10 7.79 5.31
CA ASP A 516 -28.37 7.33 5.90
C ASP A 516 -28.18 6.29 7.02
N ALA A 517 -26.95 5.83 7.19
CA ALA A 517 -26.49 4.84 8.15
C ALA A 517 -25.05 5.22 8.57
N PRO A 518 -24.44 4.53 9.54
CA PRO A 518 -23.03 4.74 9.83
C PRO A 518 -22.21 4.47 8.57
N PHE A 519 -21.09 5.19 8.40
CA PHE A 519 -20.17 4.87 7.32
C PHE A 519 -18.73 4.66 7.77
N VAL A 520 -18.08 3.70 7.14
CA VAL A 520 -16.67 3.35 7.34
C VAL A 520 -15.93 3.58 6.02
N ALA A 521 -14.93 4.46 6.00
CA ALA A 521 -14.11 4.67 4.79
C ALA A 521 -13.42 3.37 4.37
N HIS A 522 -13.65 2.93 3.13
CA HIS A 522 -13.05 1.71 2.56
C HIS A 522 -11.63 1.98 2.10
N GLU A 523 -10.72 1.00 2.27
CA GLU A 523 -9.31 1.04 1.86
C GLU A 523 -8.64 2.42 1.95
N TYR A 524 -8.89 3.08 3.08
CA TYR A 524 -8.61 4.48 3.25
C TYR A 524 -7.11 4.71 3.41
N LEU A 525 -6.54 5.67 2.67
CA LEU A 525 -5.12 6.03 2.71
C LEU A 525 -4.16 4.93 2.23
N ASN A 526 -4.54 4.26 1.14
CA ASN A 526 -3.63 3.42 0.38
C ASN A 526 -2.51 4.26 -0.28
N LEU A 527 -1.46 4.57 0.49
CA LEU A 527 -0.42 5.53 0.10
C LEU A 527 0.86 4.80 -0.29
N SER A 528 1.17 4.74 -1.58
CA SER A 528 2.30 3.95 -2.10
C SER A 528 3.64 4.67 -2.07
N VAL A 529 4.63 4.02 -1.45
CA VAL A 529 6.08 4.30 -1.56
C VAL A 529 6.82 3.07 -2.10
N LYS A 530 8.15 3.10 -2.25
CA LYS A 530 8.94 1.92 -2.66
C LYS A 530 9.20 0.99 -1.48
N GLN A 531 9.20 -0.31 -1.76
CA GLN A 531 9.67 -1.33 -0.83
C GLN A 531 11.12 -1.05 -0.45
N ASP A 532 11.44 -1.14 0.86
CA ASP A 532 12.76 -0.85 1.38
C ASP A 532 13.75 -2.01 1.13
N PRO A 533 14.74 -1.86 0.23
CA PRO A 533 15.66 -2.96 -0.09
C PRO A 533 16.59 -3.32 1.07
N ARG A 534 16.71 -2.46 2.09
CA ARG A 534 17.50 -2.75 3.31
C ARG A 534 16.92 -3.89 4.14
N LEU A 535 15.69 -4.32 3.84
CA LEU A 535 15.04 -5.47 4.47
C LEU A 535 15.49 -6.81 3.89
N GLU A 536 16.41 -6.83 2.91
CA GLU A 536 16.86 -8.03 2.20
C GLU A 536 17.15 -9.22 3.12
N GLU A 537 17.90 -9.02 4.20
CA GLU A 537 18.27 -10.10 5.14
C GLU A 537 17.08 -10.70 5.90
N ARG A 538 15.97 -9.95 6.05
CA ARG A 538 14.76 -10.43 6.73
C ARG A 538 13.92 -11.35 5.87
N PHE A 539 14.11 -11.36 4.55
CA PHE A 539 13.51 -12.32 3.62
C PHE A 539 14.19 -13.69 3.71
N SER A 540 14.24 -14.26 4.91
CA SER A 540 14.93 -15.53 5.20
C SER A 540 14.07 -16.78 4.92
N GLY A 541 12.77 -16.61 4.70
CA GLY A 541 11.81 -17.68 4.46
C GLY A 541 11.41 -17.82 2.99
N SER A 542 10.13 -18.11 2.72
CA SER A 542 9.62 -18.45 1.38
C SER A 542 9.86 -17.39 0.31
N TRP A 543 9.62 -16.13 0.63
CA TRP A 543 9.83 -15.03 -0.31
C TRP A 543 11.32 -14.75 -0.46
N LEU A 544 11.76 -14.53 -1.70
CA LEU A 544 13.03 -13.86 -1.97
C LEU A 544 12.84 -12.35 -1.82
N PRO A 545 13.91 -11.60 -1.48
CA PRO A 545 13.84 -10.14 -1.45
C PRO A 545 13.35 -9.63 -2.82
N PRO A 546 12.23 -8.89 -2.88
CA PRO A 546 11.66 -8.42 -4.14
C PRO A 546 12.64 -7.54 -4.93
N VAL A 547 13.43 -6.75 -4.21
CA VAL A 547 14.54 -5.95 -4.75
C VAL A 547 15.81 -6.24 -3.94
N PRO A 548 16.78 -6.98 -4.49
CA PRO A 548 18.08 -7.18 -3.85
C PRO A 548 18.89 -5.88 -3.74
N MET A 549 19.75 -5.73 -2.72
CA MET A 549 20.61 -4.54 -2.59
C MET A 549 21.53 -4.34 -3.80
N ALA A 550 22.03 -5.41 -4.41
CA ALA A 550 22.83 -5.33 -5.62
C ALA A 550 22.08 -4.68 -6.80
N LYS A 551 20.76 -4.96 -6.92
CA LYS A 551 19.93 -4.33 -7.95
C LYS A 551 19.70 -2.86 -7.67
N ARG A 552 19.50 -2.51 -6.40
CA ARG A 552 19.42 -1.11 -5.97
C ARG A 552 20.70 -0.34 -6.29
N ASP A 553 21.87 -0.93 -6.04
CA ASP A 553 23.16 -0.31 -6.34
C ASP A 553 23.33 -0.04 -7.85
N GLU A 554 22.89 -0.96 -8.71
CA GLU A 554 22.88 -0.77 -10.16
C GLU A 554 22.04 0.45 -10.56
N TRP A 555 20.83 0.59 -10.01
CA TRP A 555 19.95 1.73 -10.25
C TRP A 555 20.57 3.05 -9.77
N LEU A 556 21.16 3.06 -8.58
CA LEU A 556 21.81 4.24 -8.02
C LEU A 556 23.00 4.66 -8.89
N ASN A 557 23.88 3.73 -9.25
CA ASN A 557 25.01 4.00 -10.12
C ASN A 557 24.56 4.54 -11.50
N THR A 558 23.49 3.97 -12.06
CA THR A 558 22.89 4.43 -13.33
C THR A 558 22.35 5.87 -13.21
N ALA A 559 21.79 6.22 -12.06
CA ALA A 559 21.32 7.56 -11.75
C ALA A 559 22.44 8.53 -11.33
N GLY A 560 23.70 8.10 -11.28
CA GLY A 560 24.83 8.91 -10.79
C GLY A 560 24.78 9.17 -9.28
N LEU A 561 24.15 8.27 -8.54
CA LEU A 561 23.96 8.31 -7.08
C LEU A 561 24.74 7.21 -6.39
N ASP A 562 24.89 7.34 -5.07
CA ASP A 562 25.41 6.29 -4.19
C ASP A 562 24.36 5.88 -3.13
N ARG A 563 24.73 4.91 -2.29
CA ARG A 563 23.84 4.39 -1.23
C ARG A 563 23.39 5.46 -0.23
N ARG A 564 24.17 6.51 0.03
CA ARG A 564 23.78 7.58 0.98
C ARG A 564 22.54 8.30 0.47
N TRP A 565 22.53 8.62 -0.82
CA TRP A 565 21.36 9.23 -1.47
C TRP A 565 20.18 8.27 -1.54
N GLY A 566 20.44 7.01 -1.91
CA GLY A 566 19.38 5.99 -1.91
C GLY A 566 18.71 5.86 -0.54
N ASP A 567 19.49 5.79 0.54
CA ASP A 567 18.96 5.62 1.91
C ASP A 567 18.23 6.87 2.39
N ALA A 568 18.76 8.06 2.10
CA ALA A 568 18.11 9.32 2.44
C ALA A 568 16.78 9.48 1.69
N CYS A 569 16.71 9.10 0.42
CA CYS A 569 15.45 9.09 -0.33
C CYS A 569 14.44 8.11 0.28
N GLN A 570 14.83 6.87 0.58
CA GLN A 570 13.95 5.89 1.23
C GLN A 570 13.43 6.40 2.58
N ASP A 571 14.28 7.01 3.40
CA ASP A 571 13.90 7.60 4.68
C ASP A 571 12.95 8.81 4.51
N ALA A 572 13.12 9.59 3.44
CA ALA A 572 12.20 10.67 3.08
C ALA A 572 10.85 10.16 2.58
N GLN A 573 10.81 9.01 1.88
CA GLN A 573 9.56 8.37 1.47
C GLN A 573 8.72 7.98 2.69
N HIS A 574 9.34 7.31 3.68
CA HIS A 574 8.65 6.93 4.92
C HIS A 574 8.17 8.14 5.73
N ALA A 575 8.97 9.21 5.79
CA ALA A 575 8.56 10.46 6.44
C ALA A 575 7.34 11.10 5.76
N LEU A 576 7.31 11.11 4.42
CA LEU A 576 6.18 11.63 3.65
C LEU A 576 4.92 10.78 3.84
N GLN A 577 5.07 9.45 3.85
CA GLN A 577 3.99 8.51 4.12
C GLN A 577 3.39 8.75 5.51
N ARG A 578 4.23 8.85 6.54
CA ARG A 578 3.82 9.21 7.92
C ARG A 578 2.99 10.50 7.96
N TYR A 579 3.43 11.54 7.27
CA TYR A 579 2.71 12.82 7.23
C TYR A 579 1.30 12.67 6.63
N TYR A 580 1.19 12.02 5.45
CA TYR A 580 -0.09 11.85 4.78
C TYR A 580 -1.02 10.89 5.51
N GLN A 581 -0.49 9.84 6.15
CA GLN A 581 -1.26 8.94 7.01
C GLN A 581 -1.91 9.70 8.18
N LYS A 582 -1.12 10.50 8.91
CA LYS A 582 -1.65 11.34 10.00
C LYS A 582 -2.70 12.33 9.49
N ARG A 583 -2.38 13.09 8.45
CA ARG A 583 -3.29 14.10 7.87
C ARG A 583 -4.62 13.47 7.44
N GLY A 584 -4.58 12.29 6.84
CA GLY A 584 -5.77 11.58 6.39
C GLY A 584 -6.64 11.11 7.55
N VAL A 585 -6.05 10.43 8.54
CA VAL A 585 -6.81 9.95 9.71
C VAL A 585 -7.44 11.13 10.48
N GLU A 586 -6.70 12.23 10.65
CA GLU A 586 -7.24 13.44 11.27
C GLU A 586 -8.40 14.04 10.45
N ALA A 587 -8.30 14.04 9.11
CA ALA A 587 -9.37 14.52 8.24
C ALA A 587 -10.64 13.66 8.35
N ALA A 588 -10.50 12.33 8.34
CA ALA A 588 -11.64 11.43 8.52
C ALA A 588 -12.33 11.67 9.87
N ARG A 589 -11.56 11.80 10.96
CA ARG A 589 -12.10 12.06 12.30
C ARG A 589 -12.72 13.45 12.48
N LEU A 590 -12.34 14.42 11.67
CA LEU A 590 -12.93 15.77 11.67
C LEU A 590 -14.33 15.79 11.03
N ASP A 591 -14.72 14.75 10.30
CA ASP A 591 -16.04 14.64 9.71
C ASP A 591 -17.04 14.05 10.73
N PRO A 592 -18.06 14.81 11.16
CA PRO A 592 -19.02 14.33 12.14
C PRO A 592 -19.93 13.22 11.61
N ALA A 593 -19.99 13.00 10.29
CA ALA A 593 -20.73 11.89 9.69
C ALA A 593 -19.90 10.60 9.58
N CYS A 594 -18.58 10.67 9.76
CA CYS A 594 -17.72 9.50 9.68
C CYS A 594 -17.79 8.70 10.98
N ASP A 595 -18.07 7.41 10.89
CA ASP A 595 -18.09 6.48 12.03
C ASP A 595 -16.89 5.54 12.06
N GLY A 596 -16.02 5.64 11.05
CA GLY A 596 -14.76 4.93 11.04
C GLY A 596 -14.06 4.86 9.69
N TYR A 597 -12.98 4.09 9.67
CA TYR A 597 -12.20 3.79 8.47
C TYR A 597 -11.59 2.39 8.57
N SER A 598 -11.43 1.75 7.42
CA SER A 598 -10.53 0.62 7.19
C SER A 598 -9.26 1.17 6.54
N PHE A 599 -8.24 1.44 7.35
CA PHE A 599 -6.96 1.96 6.91
C PHE A 599 -6.22 0.95 6.02
N TRP A 600 -5.77 1.36 4.85
CA TRP A 600 -4.96 0.53 3.97
C TRP A 600 -3.49 0.91 4.06
N THR A 601 -2.63 0.10 4.66
CA THR A 601 -2.87 -1.20 5.33
C THR A 601 -1.90 -1.36 6.51
N ILE A 602 -2.03 -2.39 7.34
CA ILE A 602 -1.21 -2.51 8.56
C ILE A 602 0.26 -2.83 8.29
N VAL A 603 0.53 -3.70 7.31
CA VAL A 603 1.88 -4.08 6.86
C VAL A 603 1.99 -3.87 5.36
N ASP A 604 3.20 -3.73 4.83
CA ASP A 604 3.39 -3.50 3.39
C ASP A 604 2.84 -4.63 2.51
N VAL A 605 1.95 -4.28 1.58
CA VAL A 605 1.56 -5.13 0.45
C VAL A 605 2.58 -4.93 -0.65
N VAL A 606 3.49 -5.87 -0.78
CA VAL A 606 4.53 -5.77 -1.80
C VAL A 606 3.88 -6.00 -3.17
N VAL A 607 3.67 -4.98 -4.00
CA VAL A 607 3.04 -5.09 -5.34
C VAL A 607 4.05 -4.69 -6.41
N GLN A 608 4.20 -5.49 -7.48
CA GLN A 608 5.15 -5.17 -8.54
C GLN A 608 4.66 -3.96 -9.35
N GLN A 609 5.51 -2.96 -9.53
CA GLN A 609 5.23 -1.77 -10.34
C GLN A 609 6.47 -1.39 -11.15
N GLY A 610 6.46 -1.72 -12.44
CA GLY A 610 7.63 -1.55 -13.30
C GLY A 610 8.74 -2.52 -12.89
N ASP A 611 9.95 -2.00 -12.67
CA ASP A 611 11.13 -2.74 -12.25
C ASP A 611 11.29 -2.83 -10.73
N THR A 612 10.37 -2.24 -9.95
CA THR A 612 10.41 -2.22 -8.49
C THR A 612 9.09 -2.70 -7.87
N TYR A 613 8.98 -2.61 -6.55
CA TYR A 613 7.79 -2.99 -5.79
C TYR A 613 7.34 -1.85 -4.88
N SER A 614 6.03 -1.66 -4.76
CA SER A 614 5.45 -0.69 -3.84
C SER A 614 5.28 -1.25 -2.42
N ALA A 615 5.08 -0.33 -1.49
CA ALA A 615 4.91 -0.52 -0.05
C ALA A 615 3.91 0.52 0.48
N GLN A 616 2.82 0.09 1.12
CA GLN A 616 1.69 0.92 1.57
C GLN A 616 1.42 0.83 3.08
N GLY A 617 2.09 -0.09 3.77
CA GLY A 617 1.84 -0.43 5.16
C GLY A 617 2.18 0.69 6.14
N LEU A 618 1.54 0.67 7.30
CA LEU A 618 2.03 1.39 8.47
C LEU A 618 3.38 0.81 8.93
N PHE A 619 3.49 -0.52 8.92
CA PHE A 619 4.70 -1.28 9.23
C PHE A 619 5.28 -1.95 7.99
N ASP A 620 6.52 -2.43 8.09
CA ASP A 620 7.12 -3.29 7.07
C ASP A 620 6.42 -4.68 7.01
N PRO A 621 6.68 -5.53 5.99
CA PRO A 621 6.02 -6.84 5.84
C PRO A 621 6.22 -7.82 7.01
N PHE A 622 7.09 -7.48 7.96
CA PHE A 622 7.46 -8.28 9.12
C PHE A 622 7.09 -7.57 10.43
N TRP A 623 6.11 -6.65 10.38
CA TRP A 623 5.58 -5.89 11.53
C TRP A 623 6.61 -4.98 12.22
N GLY A 624 7.69 -4.63 11.52
CA GLY A 624 8.69 -3.67 12.02
C GLY A 624 8.34 -2.22 11.70
N VAL A 625 8.77 -1.31 12.57
CA VAL A 625 8.62 0.14 12.34
C VAL A 625 9.58 0.56 11.23
N LYS A 626 9.03 1.20 10.19
CA LYS A 626 9.81 1.80 9.12
C LYS A 626 10.66 2.95 9.65
N ARG A 627 11.90 3.07 9.20
CA ARG A 627 12.76 4.22 9.56
C ARG A 627 12.09 5.53 9.12
N ASN A 628 11.96 6.50 10.03
CA ASN A 628 11.16 7.74 9.86
C ASN A 628 9.65 7.56 9.61
N GLY A 629 9.14 6.33 9.69
CA GLY A 629 7.71 6.05 9.73
C GLY A 629 7.09 6.35 11.11
N SER A 630 5.82 6.00 11.27
CA SER A 630 5.12 6.13 12.56
C SER A 630 5.41 4.93 13.46
N THR A 631 5.76 5.17 14.72
CA THR A 631 5.67 4.13 15.76
C THR A 631 4.20 3.87 16.11
N PRO A 632 3.87 2.72 16.75
CA PRO A 632 2.52 2.52 17.28
C PRO A 632 2.09 3.65 18.22
N GLU A 633 2.97 4.11 19.10
CA GLU A 633 2.68 5.17 20.07
C GLU A 633 2.43 6.52 19.39
N ASP A 634 3.16 6.85 18.32
CA ASP A 634 2.97 8.08 17.55
C ASP A 634 1.63 8.05 16.79
N PHE A 635 1.30 6.91 16.17
CA PHE A 635 0.05 6.74 15.43
C PHE A 635 -1.18 6.77 16.35
N ARG A 636 -1.05 6.20 17.55
CA ARG A 636 -2.13 6.17 18.55
C ARG A 636 -2.60 7.57 18.96
N GLN A 637 -1.74 8.60 18.92
CA GLN A 637 -2.10 9.97 19.34
C GLN A 637 -3.32 10.54 18.59
N PHE A 638 -3.53 10.12 17.34
CA PHE A 638 -4.69 10.51 16.53
C PHE A 638 -5.61 9.33 16.18
N ASN A 639 -5.25 8.09 16.55
CA ASN A 639 -6.02 6.87 16.32
C ASN A 639 -6.54 6.22 17.63
N SER A 640 -6.54 6.91 18.76
CA SER A 640 -7.14 6.42 20.02
C SER A 640 -8.66 6.65 20.08
N ALA A 641 -9.33 6.10 21.11
CA ALA A 641 -10.76 6.29 21.33
C ALA A 641 -11.14 7.77 21.50
N THR A 642 -10.24 8.54 22.11
CA THR A 642 -10.30 10.00 22.16
C THR A 642 -9.11 10.58 21.42
N ALA A 643 -9.31 11.55 20.53
CA ALA A 643 -8.22 12.20 19.81
C ALA A 643 -8.41 13.72 19.73
N LEU A 644 -7.30 14.46 19.83
CA LEU A 644 -7.23 15.89 19.56
C LEU A 644 -6.88 16.12 18.10
N LEU A 645 -7.58 17.05 17.46
CA LEU A 645 -7.44 17.38 16.05
C LEU A 645 -7.21 18.89 15.92
N LEU A 646 -6.53 19.34 14.87
CA LEU A 646 -6.17 20.75 14.69
C LEU A 646 -6.59 21.26 13.31
N LYS A 647 -7.21 22.44 13.27
CA LYS A 647 -7.28 23.28 12.07
C LYS A 647 -6.61 24.62 12.34
N THR A 648 -5.79 25.08 11.40
CA THR A 648 -5.09 26.36 11.48
C THR A 648 -5.42 27.27 10.31
N ASP A 649 -5.34 28.58 10.53
CA ASP A 649 -5.30 29.60 9.48
C ASP A 649 -4.03 30.45 9.64
N PRO A 650 -3.06 30.37 8.70
CA PRO A 650 -3.10 29.56 7.47
C PRO A 650 -2.93 28.05 7.71
N GLU A 651 -3.45 27.22 6.79
CA GLU A 651 -3.32 25.75 6.86
C GLU A 651 -1.87 25.25 6.72
N THR A 652 -1.00 26.06 6.11
CA THR A 652 0.41 25.70 5.84
C THR A 652 1.23 25.59 7.11
N ARG A 653 0.83 26.26 8.20
CA ARG A 653 1.60 26.38 9.47
C ARG A 653 3.02 26.92 9.28
N ILE A 654 3.23 27.61 8.15
CA ILE A 654 4.42 28.40 7.87
C ILE A 654 4.05 29.85 8.16
N ALA A 655 4.73 30.45 9.13
CA ALA A 655 4.42 31.79 9.60
C ALA A 655 5.70 32.61 9.82
N VAL A 656 5.55 33.93 9.81
CA VAL A 656 6.61 34.89 10.10
C VAL A 656 6.43 35.43 11.52
N SER A 657 7.51 35.82 12.17
CA SER A 657 7.50 36.46 13.48
C SER A 657 6.48 37.61 13.52
N GLY A 658 5.62 37.62 14.54
CA GLY A 658 4.53 38.58 14.69
C GLY A 658 3.25 38.27 13.92
N ASP A 659 3.22 37.25 13.05
CA ASP A 659 1.97 36.78 12.44
C ASP A 659 1.05 36.17 13.52
N ALA A 660 -0.26 36.36 13.38
CA ALA A 660 -1.25 35.71 14.21
C ALA A 660 -1.79 34.46 13.51
N VAL A 661 -1.53 33.27 14.06
CA VAL A 661 -2.09 32.02 13.55
C VAL A 661 -3.32 31.65 14.36
N LYS A 662 -4.48 31.58 13.71
CA LYS A 662 -5.69 31.05 14.37
C LYS A 662 -5.56 29.53 14.48
N ALA A 663 -5.66 28.99 15.68
CA ALA A 663 -5.65 27.56 15.96
C ALA A 663 -7.00 27.15 16.58
N THR A 664 -7.68 26.21 15.94
CA THR A 664 -8.91 25.61 16.47
C THR A 664 -8.66 24.15 16.80
N PHE A 665 -8.78 23.83 18.08
CA PHE A 665 -8.63 22.49 18.62
C PHE A 665 -9.98 21.79 18.58
N TRP A 666 -10.05 20.66 17.91
CA TRP A 666 -11.22 19.80 17.83
C TRP A 666 -10.97 18.55 18.67
N ILE A 667 -12.05 17.97 19.18
CA ILE A 667 -12.00 16.70 19.91
C ILE A 667 -12.98 15.73 19.31
N THR A 668 -12.54 14.49 19.21
CA THR A 668 -13.39 13.33 18.95
C THR A 668 -13.29 12.37 20.13
N HIS A 669 -14.42 11.94 20.70
CA HIS A 669 -14.44 11.24 21.98
C HIS A 669 -15.39 10.04 21.98
N TYR A 670 -14.82 8.83 21.96
CA TYR A 670 -15.51 7.54 22.03
C TYR A 670 -14.94 6.67 23.16
N GLY A 671 -14.57 7.30 24.27
CA GLY A 671 -14.03 6.62 25.46
C GLY A 671 -15.10 5.92 26.30
N GLU A 672 -14.73 5.51 27.51
CA GLU A 672 -15.64 4.77 28.41
C GLU A 672 -16.64 5.67 29.16
N ALA A 673 -16.34 6.95 29.37
CA ALA A 673 -17.17 7.91 30.09
C ALA A 673 -16.97 9.34 29.54
N PRO A 674 -17.99 10.22 29.62
CA PRO A 674 -17.87 11.63 29.25
C PRO A 674 -16.74 12.36 29.99
N LEU A 675 -16.19 13.41 29.36
CA LEU A 675 -15.18 14.29 29.98
C LEU A 675 -15.87 15.52 30.59
N ALA A 676 -15.57 15.84 31.85
CA ALA A 676 -16.12 17.01 32.54
C ALA A 676 -15.05 18.10 32.75
N GLY A 677 -15.39 19.36 32.44
CA GLY A 677 -14.53 20.53 32.66
C GLY A 677 -13.15 20.41 32.01
N ALA A 678 -13.06 19.73 30.88
CA ALA A 678 -11.79 19.43 30.24
C ALA A 678 -11.17 20.69 29.61
N ARG A 679 -9.84 20.80 29.68
CA ARG A 679 -9.09 21.98 29.21
C ARG A 679 -8.02 21.58 28.23
N VAL A 680 -7.72 22.46 27.28
CA VAL A 680 -6.63 22.29 26.32
C VAL A 680 -5.40 23.03 26.83
N LYS A 681 -4.31 22.30 27.11
CA LYS A 681 -2.99 22.88 27.34
C LYS A 681 -2.17 22.74 26.07
N TRP A 682 -1.52 23.82 25.65
CA TRP A 682 -0.70 23.81 24.45
C TRP A 682 0.62 24.55 24.65
N ALA A 683 1.66 24.07 23.97
CA ALA A 683 2.98 24.70 23.92
C ALA A 683 3.55 24.56 22.51
N LEU A 684 3.99 25.68 21.92
CA LEU A 684 4.79 25.71 20.71
C LEU A 684 6.26 25.69 21.13
N ARG A 685 7.00 24.63 20.76
CA ARG A 685 8.39 24.43 21.16
C ARG A 685 9.32 24.34 19.97
N SER A 686 10.55 24.84 20.09
CA SER A 686 11.63 24.50 19.16
C SER A 686 12.77 23.87 19.94
N GLY A 687 13.01 22.58 19.71
CA GLY A 687 13.79 21.76 20.64
C GLY A 687 13.21 21.86 22.06
N ASP A 688 14.06 22.16 23.04
CA ASP A 688 13.64 22.30 24.44
C ASP A 688 13.01 23.67 24.76
N ALA A 689 13.17 24.66 23.87
CA ALA A 689 12.72 26.03 24.12
C ALA A 689 11.21 26.19 23.88
N VAL A 690 10.49 26.72 24.88
CA VAL A 690 9.09 27.13 24.72
C VAL A 690 9.05 28.49 24.04
N LEU A 691 8.50 28.53 22.82
CA LEU A 691 8.32 29.74 22.04
C LEU A 691 7.04 30.48 22.43
N ALA A 692 5.95 29.73 22.63
CA ALA A 692 4.67 30.22 23.12
C ALA A 692 3.93 29.10 23.84
N GLN A 693 3.06 29.42 24.79
CA GLN A 693 2.21 28.44 25.45
C GLN A 693 0.93 29.08 25.97
N GLY A 694 -0.08 28.27 26.23
CA GLY A 694 -1.32 28.74 26.80
C GLY A 694 -2.24 27.61 27.20
N GLU A 695 -3.41 28.00 27.72
CA GLU A 695 -4.47 27.09 28.10
C GLU A 695 -5.81 27.69 27.66
N CYS A 696 -6.71 26.84 27.18
CA CYS A 696 -8.05 27.21 26.76
C CYS A 696 -9.07 26.27 27.41
N ASP A 697 -10.21 26.80 27.81
CA ASP A 697 -11.29 25.98 28.34
C ASP A 697 -12.00 25.24 27.20
N GLY A 698 -12.16 23.93 27.35
CA GLY A 698 -12.83 23.07 26.36
C GLY A 698 -14.24 22.62 26.77
N GLY A 699 -14.54 22.69 28.07
CA GLY A 699 -15.83 22.32 28.65
C GLY A 699 -16.08 20.82 28.67
N ASP A 700 -17.36 20.44 28.79
CA ASP A 700 -17.79 19.05 28.88
C ASP A 700 -17.86 18.39 27.49
N VAL A 701 -17.47 17.12 27.38
CA VAL A 701 -17.46 16.36 26.12
C VAL A 701 -18.23 15.05 26.31
N GLU A 702 -19.37 14.96 25.63
CA GLU A 702 -20.20 13.75 25.61
C GLU A 702 -19.56 12.63 24.76
N LEU A 703 -19.95 11.38 25.03
CA LEU A 703 -19.56 10.24 24.21
C LEU A 703 -20.11 10.35 22.79
N GLY A 704 -19.32 9.93 21.80
CA GLY A 704 -19.65 10.05 20.38
C GLY A 704 -19.55 11.47 19.82
N SER A 705 -18.94 12.40 20.54
CA SER A 705 -18.78 13.78 20.06
C SER A 705 -17.65 13.89 19.06
N THR A 706 -17.87 14.64 17.97
CA THR A 706 -16.83 15.27 17.15
C THR A 706 -17.19 16.75 17.07
N ARG A 707 -16.45 17.60 17.78
CA ARG A 707 -16.78 19.03 17.90
C ARG A 707 -15.56 19.93 18.02
N LEU A 708 -15.76 21.22 17.72
CA LEU A 708 -14.85 22.26 18.14
C LEU A 708 -14.74 22.21 19.68
N PHE A 709 -13.53 22.04 20.18
CA PHE A 709 -13.25 21.89 21.60
C PHE A 709 -12.82 23.22 22.21
N ALA A 710 -11.81 23.86 21.62
CA ALA A 710 -11.34 25.18 22.02
C ALA A 710 -10.73 25.93 20.82
N GLU A 711 -10.56 27.23 20.94
CA GLU A 711 -9.82 28.03 19.96
C GLU A 711 -8.85 29.00 20.64
N THR A 712 -7.80 29.38 19.92
CA THR A 712 -6.84 30.39 20.33
C THR A 712 -6.22 31.08 19.11
N SER A 713 -5.60 32.23 19.33
CA SER A 713 -4.76 32.89 18.34
C SER A 713 -3.33 32.93 18.88
N ILE A 714 -2.42 32.26 18.19
CA ILE A 714 -1.00 32.20 18.58
C ILE A 714 -0.29 33.30 17.81
N THR A 715 0.17 34.34 18.51
CA THR A 715 1.09 35.31 17.91
C THR A 715 2.48 34.68 17.84
N MET A 716 3.02 34.56 16.63
CA MET A 716 4.33 33.96 16.42
C MET A 716 5.41 34.81 17.09
N PRO A 717 6.24 34.21 17.97
CA PRO A 717 7.26 34.97 18.67
C PRO A 717 8.36 35.43 17.72
N ASN A 718 9.09 36.45 18.14
CA ASN A 718 10.27 36.90 17.40
C ASN A 718 11.37 35.85 17.50
N VAL A 719 11.72 35.25 16.37
CA VAL A 719 12.85 34.32 16.25
C VAL A 719 14.01 35.01 15.53
N ALA A 720 15.25 34.74 15.97
CA ALA A 720 16.45 35.30 15.33
C ALA A 720 16.84 34.58 14.04
N LYS A 721 16.42 33.31 13.90
CA LYS A 721 16.67 32.44 12.76
C LYS A 721 15.41 31.63 12.44
N PRO A 722 15.23 31.17 11.19
CA PRO A 722 14.19 30.21 10.87
C PRO A 722 14.25 28.99 11.79
N SER A 723 13.09 28.52 12.21
CA SER A 723 12.97 27.48 13.24
C SER A 723 11.86 26.51 12.88
N HIS A 724 12.16 25.22 12.94
CA HIS A 724 11.14 24.18 13.05
C HIS A 724 10.69 24.12 14.51
N ALA A 725 9.39 24.24 14.69
CA ALA A 725 8.72 24.19 15.97
C ALA A 725 7.62 23.13 15.94
N VAL A 726 7.31 22.56 17.10
CA VAL A 726 6.26 21.58 17.29
C VAL A 726 5.22 22.17 18.24
N LEU A 727 3.97 22.21 17.79
CA LEU A 727 2.83 22.53 18.66
C LEU A 727 2.40 21.24 19.37
N GLU A 728 2.72 21.15 20.65
CA GLU A 728 2.28 20.09 21.55
C GLU A 728 0.96 20.49 22.20
N VAL A 729 -0.03 19.60 22.17
CA VAL A 729 -1.36 19.86 22.73
C VAL A 729 -1.81 18.66 23.54
N ALA A 730 -2.36 18.90 24.72
CA ALA A 730 -2.91 17.88 25.59
C ALA A 730 -4.23 18.30 26.23
N VAL A 731 -5.09 17.33 26.50
CA VAL A 731 -6.29 17.52 27.34
C VAL A 731 -5.89 17.33 28.80
N ALA A 732 -6.04 18.37 29.62
CA ALA A 732 -5.91 18.27 31.06
C ALA A 732 -7.15 17.58 31.67
N ASN A 733 -6.96 16.82 32.74
CA ASN A 733 -8.01 16.12 33.49
C ASN A 733 -8.75 15.02 32.71
N ALA A 734 -8.14 14.47 31.65
CA ALA A 734 -8.63 13.24 31.01
C ALA A 734 -8.10 11.99 31.75
N PRO A 735 -8.87 10.88 31.83
CA PRO A 735 -8.44 9.64 32.48
C PRO A 735 -7.19 9.02 31.84
N ASP A 736 -7.12 9.09 30.51
CA ASP A 736 -5.96 8.71 29.70
C ASP A 736 -5.26 9.96 29.16
N PRO A 737 -3.93 9.95 28.97
CA PRO A 737 -3.21 11.07 28.37
C PRO A 737 -3.63 11.29 26.91
N VAL A 738 -4.60 12.18 26.67
CA VAL A 738 -5.00 12.62 25.32
C VAL A 738 -4.06 13.75 24.90
N ARG A 739 -3.20 13.47 23.93
CA ARG A 739 -2.24 14.44 23.38
C ARG A 739 -2.08 14.24 21.89
N ASN A 740 -1.65 15.30 21.20
CA ASN A 740 -1.25 15.25 19.80
C ASN A 740 -0.27 16.40 19.50
N THR A 741 0.47 16.28 18.40
CA THR A 741 1.52 17.23 17.98
C THR A 741 1.40 17.62 16.52
N TRP A 742 1.83 18.84 16.17
CA TRP A 742 1.84 19.32 14.77
C TRP A 742 3.08 20.18 14.49
N ASP A 743 3.70 19.96 13.34
CA ASP A 743 4.83 20.76 12.87
C ASP A 743 4.41 22.18 12.46
N PHE A 744 5.25 23.14 12.82
CA PHE A 744 5.19 24.56 12.48
C PHE A 744 6.57 25.03 12.03
N TRP A 745 6.60 26.02 11.14
CA TRP A 745 7.85 26.67 10.75
C TRP A 745 7.71 28.17 10.94
N VAL A 746 8.57 28.73 11.78
CA VAL A 746 8.55 30.14 12.15
C VAL A 746 9.78 30.82 11.54
N PHE A 747 9.55 31.84 10.73
CA PHE A 747 10.59 32.63 10.08
C PHE A 747 10.75 34.00 10.75
N PRO A 748 11.98 34.56 10.79
CA PRO A 748 12.17 35.94 11.22
C PRO A 748 11.46 36.90 10.26
N LYS A 749 11.01 38.05 10.76
CA LYS A 749 10.65 39.17 9.85
C LYS A 749 11.87 39.53 9.03
N ARG A 750 11.70 39.61 7.71
CA ARG A 750 12.79 39.83 6.76
C ARG A 750 12.64 41.20 6.10
N GLU A 751 13.68 42.02 6.21
CA GLU A 751 13.84 43.24 5.43
C GLU A 751 14.53 42.95 4.08
N LYS A 752 14.46 43.91 3.16
CA LYS A 752 15.15 43.85 1.87
C LYS A 752 16.67 43.75 2.12
N GLN A 753 17.31 42.73 1.56
CA GLN A 753 18.72 42.45 1.81
C GLN A 753 19.65 43.22 0.87
N ASP A 754 20.92 43.35 1.23
CA ASP A 754 21.93 43.98 0.37
C ASP A 754 22.34 43.05 -0.78
N GLY A 755 22.09 43.51 -2.01
CA GLY A 755 22.46 42.86 -3.27
C GLY A 755 23.70 43.46 -3.93
N ALA A 756 24.42 44.38 -3.27
CA ALA A 756 25.65 44.95 -3.81
C ALA A 756 26.67 43.84 -4.17
N GLY A 757 27.24 43.96 -5.38
CA GLY A 757 28.15 42.95 -5.92
C GLY A 757 27.48 41.71 -6.52
N ILE A 758 26.16 41.74 -6.71
CA ILE A 758 25.38 40.71 -7.42
C ILE A 758 24.90 41.26 -8.77
N ALA A 759 25.28 40.61 -9.84
CA ALA A 759 24.72 40.80 -11.18
C ALA A 759 23.51 39.87 -11.37
N VAL A 760 22.49 40.33 -12.09
CA VAL A 760 21.26 39.58 -12.33
C VAL A 760 20.84 39.68 -13.79
N SER A 761 20.47 38.57 -14.40
CA SER A 761 19.91 38.59 -15.76
C SER A 761 18.58 39.36 -15.80
N PRO A 762 18.30 40.16 -16.85
CA PRO A 762 17.13 41.05 -16.90
C PRO A 762 15.78 40.37 -16.57
N GLU A 763 15.62 39.11 -16.96
CA GLU A 763 14.40 38.32 -16.71
C GLU A 763 14.14 37.98 -15.23
N LEU A 764 15.19 37.90 -14.40
CA LEU A 764 15.08 37.59 -12.97
C LEU A 764 14.99 38.85 -12.11
N LEU A 765 15.39 40.00 -12.66
CA LEU A 765 15.43 41.27 -11.94
C LEU A 765 14.08 41.63 -11.28
N PRO A 766 12.91 41.52 -11.93
CA PRO A 766 11.64 41.90 -11.32
C PRO A 766 11.25 41.07 -10.08
N ALA A 767 11.74 39.83 -9.99
CA ALA A 767 11.53 38.99 -8.81
C ALA A 767 12.55 39.32 -7.71
N LEU A 768 13.82 39.47 -8.08
CA LEU A 768 14.93 39.67 -7.14
C LEU A 768 14.97 41.09 -6.56
N GLU A 769 14.61 42.12 -7.33
CA GLU A 769 14.61 43.51 -6.85
C GLU A 769 13.57 43.77 -5.74
N LYS A 770 12.57 42.89 -5.60
CA LYS A 770 11.64 42.93 -4.46
C LYS A 770 12.32 42.48 -3.17
N MET A 771 13.31 41.61 -3.26
CA MET A 771 13.97 40.95 -2.12
C MET A 771 15.34 41.54 -1.79
N TYR A 772 16.02 42.18 -2.76
CA TYR A 772 17.38 42.71 -2.65
C TYR A 772 17.54 44.10 -3.25
N ALA A 773 18.30 44.97 -2.60
CA ALA A 773 18.65 46.32 -3.09
C ALA A 773 20.04 46.34 -3.74
N GLY A 774 20.31 47.28 -4.66
CA GLY A 774 21.66 47.44 -5.23
C GLY A 774 22.11 46.34 -6.21
N LEU A 775 21.16 45.57 -6.78
CA LEU A 775 21.44 44.60 -7.84
C LEU A 775 21.90 45.32 -9.12
N ALA A 776 22.91 44.77 -9.78
CA ALA A 776 23.35 45.24 -11.11
C ALA A 776 22.67 44.41 -12.21
N VAL A 777 22.17 45.07 -13.25
CA VAL A 777 21.58 44.37 -14.41
C VAL A 777 22.71 43.85 -15.30
N SER A 778 22.66 42.57 -15.66
CA SER A 778 23.66 41.95 -16.51
C SER A 778 23.83 42.68 -17.85
N GLY A 779 25.07 42.77 -18.36
CA GLY A 779 25.45 43.56 -19.53
C GLY A 779 25.75 45.03 -19.26
N THR A 780 25.67 45.48 -18.01
CA THR A 780 26.12 46.83 -17.57
C THR A 780 27.57 46.81 -17.07
N PRO A 781 28.32 47.93 -17.14
CA PRO A 781 29.67 48.02 -16.57
C PRO A 781 29.74 47.68 -15.07
N GLU A 782 28.68 47.96 -14.33
CA GLU A 782 28.55 47.63 -12.91
C GLU A 782 28.44 46.11 -12.70
N ALA A 783 27.73 45.41 -13.58
CA ALA A 783 27.57 43.94 -13.51
C ALA A 783 28.86 43.17 -13.83
N GLU A 784 29.78 43.74 -14.62
CA GLU A 784 31.11 43.16 -14.87
C GLU A 784 31.99 43.14 -13.61
N LYS A 785 31.75 44.07 -12.66
CA LYS A 785 32.49 44.15 -11.38
C LYS A 785 31.89 43.26 -10.28
N ALA A 786 30.71 42.67 -10.51
CA ALA A 786 30.02 41.86 -9.52
C ALA A 786 30.70 40.48 -9.34
N GLY A 787 30.92 40.06 -8.09
CA GLY A 787 31.55 38.76 -7.79
C GLY A 787 30.62 37.55 -8.01
N LEU A 788 29.31 37.79 -8.08
CA LEU A 788 28.28 36.77 -8.25
C LEU A 788 27.32 37.16 -9.38
N LEU A 789 26.96 36.20 -10.23
CA LEU A 789 25.86 36.31 -11.19
C LEU A 789 24.70 35.41 -10.77
N ILE A 790 23.47 35.93 -10.75
CA ILE A 790 22.24 35.12 -10.60
C ILE A 790 21.49 35.14 -11.93
N SER A 791 21.29 33.96 -12.49
CA SER A 791 20.80 33.80 -13.86
C SER A 791 19.97 32.52 -13.99
N ARG A 792 19.58 32.19 -15.22
CA ARG A 792 19.01 30.91 -15.61
C ARG A 792 19.96 30.20 -16.54
N PHE A 793 19.83 28.89 -16.64
CA PHE A 793 20.50 28.19 -17.73
C PHE A 793 20.06 28.80 -19.08
N GLY A 794 21.00 28.87 -20.02
CA GLY A 794 20.73 29.41 -21.37
C GLY A 794 20.76 30.91 -21.54
N ALA A 795 20.88 31.69 -20.46
CA ALA A 795 21.00 33.13 -20.58
C ALA A 795 22.37 33.54 -21.16
N PRO A 796 22.44 34.59 -22.02
CA PRO A 796 23.64 34.96 -22.76
C PRO A 796 24.85 35.33 -21.90
N ASP A 797 24.59 35.77 -20.68
CA ASP A 797 25.57 36.28 -19.72
C ASP A 797 26.27 35.16 -18.95
N VAL A 798 25.69 33.95 -18.90
CA VAL A 798 26.24 32.82 -18.16
C VAL A 798 27.57 32.37 -18.75
N GLY A 799 27.65 32.19 -20.08
CA GLY A 799 28.87 31.69 -20.73
C GLY A 799 30.08 32.59 -20.48
N ALA A 800 29.92 33.90 -20.69
CA ALA A 800 30.97 34.87 -20.44
C ALA A 800 31.40 34.90 -18.95
N ALA A 801 30.44 34.80 -18.02
CA ALA A 801 30.74 34.78 -16.60
C ALA A 801 31.53 33.52 -16.18
N LEU A 802 31.16 32.34 -16.71
CA LEU A 802 31.84 31.08 -16.41
C LEU A 802 33.27 31.05 -16.99
N ALA A 803 33.45 31.54 -18.23
CA ALA A 803 34.76 31.66 -18.85
C ALA A 803 35.69 32.61 -18.05
N ALA A 804 35.13 33.66 -17.47
CA ALA A 804 35.84 34.59 -16.60
C ALA A 804 36.08 34.05 -15.17
N GLY A 805 35.71 32.80 -14.88
CA GLY A 805 35.90 32.17 -13.57
C GLY A 805 34.97 32.68 -12.47
N ARG A 806 33.87 33.35 -12.83
CA ARG A 806 32.92 33.92 -11.86
C ARG A 806 32.09 32.84 -11.16
N ARG A 807 31.48 33.25 -10.05
CA ARG A 807 30.52 32.45 -9.29
C ARG A 807 29.12 32.72 -9.85
N VAL A 808 28.35 31.67 -10.08
CA VAL A 808 27.01 31.76 -10.71
C VAL A 808 25.99 30.96 -9.91
N ILE A 809 24.82 31.54 -9.64
CA ILE A 809 23.63 30.82 -9.20
C ILE A 809 22.67 30.71 -10.39
N LEU A 810 22.24 29.50 -10.72
CA LEU A 810 21.29 29.23 -11.79
C LEU A 810 19.95 28.77 -11.21
N ILE A 811 18.89 29.56 -11.38
CA ILE A 811 17.57 29.31 -10.80
C ILE A 811 16.58 28.84 -11.88
N ASN A 812 16.25 27.54 -11.88
CA ASN A 812 15.47 26.93 -12.97
C ASN A 812 14.25 26.17 -12.46
N GLY A 813 13.23 26.01 -13.32
CA GLY A 813 12.05 25.19 -13.04
C GLY A 813 11.11 25.73 -11.95
N THR A 814 11.11 27.05 -11.69
CA THR A 814 10.32 27.64 -10.59
C THR A 814 8.81 27.73 -10.83
N LYS A 815 8.31 27.24 -11.97
CA LYS A 815 6.90 27.28 -12.34
C LYS A 815 6.34 25.86 -12.43
N GLY A 816 5.02 25.75 -12.33
CA GLY A 816 4.30 24.48 -12.41
C GLY A 816 3.68 24.05 -11.08
N PRO A 817 2.89 22.97 -11.10
CA PRO A 817 2.31 22.42 -9.88
C PRO A 817 3.41 21.87 -8.95
N PRO A 818 3.18 21.84 -7.63
CA PRO A 818 4.03 21.09 -6.71
C PRO A 818 4.17 19.64 -7.15
N ASN A 819 5.39 19.10 -7.06
CA ASN A 819 5.67 17.70 -7.32
C ASN A 819 5.71 16.92 -5.99
N VAL A 820 4.63 16.99 -5.20
CA VAL A 820 4.57 16.34 -3.87
C VAL A 820 3.20 15.71 -3.66
N SER A 821 3.09 14.44 -4.03
CA SER A 821 1.88 13.64 -3.79
C SER A 821 2.24 12.16 -3.81
N LEU A 822 1.79 11.42 -2.79
CA LEU A 822 1.76 9.97 -2.88
C LEU A 822 0.58 9.55 -3.74
N GLY A 823 0.78 8.55 -4.59
CA GLY A 823 -0.30 8.00 -5.38
C GLY A 823 -1.11 7.00 -4.56
N TRP A 824 -2.38 6.87 -4.94
CA TRP A 824 -3.27 5.82 -4.45
C TRP A 824 -2.98 4.53 -5.20
N TRP A 825 -2.65 3.44 -4.49
CA TRP A 825 -2.24 2.14 -5.03
C TRP A 825 -0.93 2.15 -5.84
N TRP A 826 -0.76 3.11 -6.75
CA TRP A 826 0.39 3.29 -7.62
C TRP A 826 1.35 4.35 -7.10
N MET A 827 2.65 4.13 -7.26
CA MET A 827 3.64 5.15 -6.93
C MET A 827 3.51 6.39 -7.82
N GLY A 828 3.59 7.57 -7.19
CA GLY A 828 3.56 8.84 -7.89
C GLY A 828 4.90 9.21 -8.55
N ASN A 829 4.91 10.36 -9.23
CA ASN A 829 6.13 10.93 -9.80
C ASN A 829 7.14 11.40 -8.75
N GLN A 830 6.72 11.58 -7.50
CA GLN A 830 7.59 11.87 -6.36
C GLN A 830 7.07 11.07 -5.17
N VAL A 831 7.87 10.14 -4.66
CA VAL A 831 7.57 9.37 -3.47
C VAL A 831 8.35 9.86 -2.25
N GLY A 832 9.46 10.59 -2.43
CA GLY A 832 10.22 11.18 -1.32
C GLY A 832 11.41 12.02 -1.78
N THR A 833 11.79 13.06 -1.02
CA THR A 833 12.93 13.93 -1.36
C THR A 833 13.85 14.14 -0.16
N ALA A 834 15.14 13.91 -0.37
CA ALA A 834 16.21 14.06 0.61
C ALA A 834 16.90 15.43 0.46
N PHE A 835 17.28 16.00 1.59
CA PHE A 835 18.03 17.26 1.69
C PHE A 835 19.36 17.01 2.42
N ALA A 836 20.48 17.29 1.78
CA ALA A 836 21.80 17.19 2.41
C ALA A 836 21.98 18.28 3.48
N ARG A 837 22.72 17.98 4.55
CA ARG A 837 23.17 19.03 5.49
C ARG A 837 24.28 19.85 4.82
N HIS A 838 23.89 20.85 4.04
CA HIS A 838 24.80 21.60 3.16
C HIS A 838 24.74 23.11 3.42
N PRO A 839 25.86 23.85 3.42
CA PRO A 839 25.88 25.30 3.67
C PRO A 839 25.00 26.13 2.71
N ALA A 840 24.78 25.65 1.48
CA ALA A 840 23.89 26.29 0.52
C ALA A 840 22.41 26.35 0.97
N LEU A 841 21.99 25.42 1.84
CA LEU A 841 20.63 25.45 2.42
C LEU A 841 20.57 26.38 3.64
N GLY A 842 21.71 26.87 4.13
CA GLY A 842 21.80 27.90 5.15
C GLY A 842 21.08 27.52 6.45
N ASP A 843 20.21 28.42 6.93
CA ASP A 843 19.37 28.21 8.12
C ASP A 843 18.00 27.60 7.76
N PHE A 844 17.82 27.06 6.54
CA PHE A 844 16.57 26.41 6.15
C PHE A 844 16.30 25.22 7.08
N PRO A 845 15.18 25.21 7.83
CA PRO A 845 14.96 24.26 8.92
C PRO A 845 14.45 22.92 8.38
N HIS A 846 15.33 22.19 7.66
CA HIS A 846 15.04 20.87 7.13
C HIS A 846 15.66 19.77 8.01
N ASP A 847 14.90 18.70 8.23
CA ASP A 847 15.36 17.51 8.96
C ASP A 847 15.98 16.44 8.04
N GLY A 848 16.41 16.88 6.86
CA GLY A 848 16.98 16.00 5.83
C GLY A 848 15.96 15.30 4.94
N THR A 849 14.66 15.50 5.18
CA THR A 849 13.56 14.88 4.43
C THR A 849 12.56 15.92 3.94
N LEU A 850 11.74 15.52 2.97
CA LEU A 850 10.61 16.29 2.47
C LEU A 850 9.53 16.42 3.55
N SER A 851 9.18 17.66 3.88
CA SER A 851 8.11 18.00 4.81
C SER A 851 7.21 19.09 4.22
N PRO A 852 6.05 19.38 4.85
CA PRO A 852 5.15 20.45 4.40
C PRO A 852 5.81 21.81 4.19
N LEU A 853 6.92 22.09 4.89
CA LEU A 853 7.77 23.26 4.68
C LEU A 853 8.09 23.50 3.19
N SER A 854 8.40 22.42 2.46
CA SER A 854 8.90 22.50 1.09
C SER A 854 7.80 22.33 0.05
N PHE A 855 6.55 22.03 0.42
CA PHE A 855 5.50 21.66 -0.54
C PHE A 855 5.18 22.78 -1.53
N ARG A 856 5.23 24.06 -1.10
CA ARG A 856 4.96 25.19 -2.00
C ARG A 856 6.10 25.42 -2.99
N ILE A 857 7.33 25.10 -2.60
CA ILE A 857 8.54 25.42 -3.36
C ILE A 857 9.07 24.24 -4.19
N LEU A 858 8.68 22.99 -3.90
CA LEU A 858 9.13 21.81 -4.62
C LEU A 858 8.25 21.54 -5.86
N LYS A 859 8.71 22.00 -7.02
CA LYS A 859 8.11 21.77 -8.35
C LYS A 859 8.73 20.52 -9.00
N GLN A 860 8.80 20.48 -10.33
CA GLN A 860 9.39 19.37 -11.07
C GLN A 860 10.93 19.47 -11.06
N GLY A 861 11.59 18.45 -10.51
CA GLY A 861 13.05 18.34 -10.51
C GLY A 861 13.60 17.81 -11.84
N TRP A 862 14.92 17.88 -11.98
CA TRP A 862 15.64 17.43 -13.17
C TRP A 862 15.86 15.90 -13.14
N PRO A 863 15.45 15.11 -14.13
CA PRO A 863 15.69 13.66 -14.13
C PRO A 863 17.19 13.31 -14.09
N LEU A 864 17.59 12.42 -13.17
CA LEU A 864 18.96 11.93 -13.06
C LEU A 864 19.24 10.75 -14.02
N PRO A 865 20.50 10.54 -14.47
CA PRO A 865 21.73 11.22 -14.05
C PRO A 865 21.93 12.61 -14.68
N PHE A 866 22.69 13.47 -13.98
CA PHE A 866 23.24 14.71 -14.53
C PHE A 866 24.72 14.50 -14.86
N ALA A 867 25.06 14.43 -16.15
CA ALA A 867 26.37 13.97 -16.61
C ALA A 867 27.53 14.79 -16.01
N GLY A 868 28.51 14.11 -15.40
CA GLY A 868 29.70 14.73 -14.81
C GLY A 868 29.53 15.29 -13.40
N LEU A 869 28.32 15.29 -12.85
CA LEU A 869 28.06 15.69 -11.46
C LEU A 869 28.39 14.54 -10.50
N LEU A 870 29.11 14.84 -9.43
CA LEU A 870 29.45 13.85 -8.40
C LEU A 870 28.36 13.79 -7.32
N PRO A 871 28.11 12.62 -6.69
CA PRO A 871 27.16 12.49 -5.59
C PRO A 871 27.39 13.47 -4.42
N ASP A 872 28.66 13.77 -4.10
CA ASP A 872 29.03 14.70 -3.03
C ASP A 872 28.65 16.17 -3.33
N GLU A 873 28.35 16.48 -4.59
CA GLU A 873 27.99 17.84 -5.01
C GLU A 873 26.47 18.03 -5.15
N MET A 874 25.71 16.96 -4.97
CA MET A 874 24.25 17.04 -4.92
C MET A 874 23.82 17.58 -3.56
N ILE A 875 22.73 18.35 -3.53
CA ILE A 875 22.26 19.04 -2.33
C ILE A 875 20.82 18.62 -2.01
N VAL A 876 19.97 18.48 -3.02
CA VAL A 876 18.59 17.99 -2.85
C VAL A 876 18.28 16.99 -3.96
N VAL A 877 17.89 15.76 -3.58
CA VAL A 877 17.61 14.65 -4.51
C VAL A 877 16.25 14.05 -4.16
N GLY A 878 15.39 13.91 -5.16
CA GLY A 878 14.10 13.25 -5.07
C GLY A 878 14.10 11.88 -5.72
N GLU A 879 13.10 11.08 -5.39
CA GLU A 879 12.86 9.78 -5.97
C GLU A 879 11.37 9.63 -6.30
N GLY A 880 11.07 9.20 -7.52
CA GLY A 880 9.73 8.85 -7.97
C GLY A 880 9.61 7.37 -8.32
N GLY A 881 8.42 6.97 -8.77
CA GLY A 881 8.15 5.59 -9.18
C GLY A 881 9.04 5.08 -10.33
N LYS A 882 9.53 5.99 -11.20
CA LYS A 882 10.31 5.63 -12.42
C LYS A 882 11.78 6.09 -12.41
N GLY A 883 12.28 6.72 -11.34
CA GLY A 883 13.65 7.23 -11.32
C GLY A 883 13.89 8.28 -10.24
N TYR A 884 15.02 8.98 -10.35
CA TYR A 884 15.46 10.00 -9.41
C TYR A 884 15.47 11.39 -10.04
N PHE A 885 15.39 12.42 -9.20
CA PHE A 885 15.35 13.82 -9.61
C PHE A 885 16.38 14.64 -8.84
N LEU A 886 17.08 15.53 -9.52
CA LEU A 886 17.94 16.53 -8.92
C LEU A 886 17.18 17.84 -8.74
N TYR A 887 17.29 18.42 -7.55
CA TYR A 887 16.64 19.69 -7.20
C TYR A 887 17.62 20.81 -6.91
N ALA A 888 18.79 20.46 -6.36
CA ALA A 888 19.89 21.40 -6.17
C ALA A 888 21.23 20.68 -6.20
N ALA A 889 22.24 21.33 -6.77
CA ALA A 889 23.62 20.85 -6.80
C ALA A 889 24.60 22.01 -6.97
N GLU A 890 25.87 21.74 -6.71
CA GLU A 890 26.99 22.59 -7.12
C GLU A 890 27.92 21.89 -8.10
N THR A 891 28.69 22.62 -8.90
CA THR A 891 29.75 22.04 -9.74
C THR A 891 30.68 23.11 -10.30
N ARG A 892 31.74 22.72 -11.00
CA ARG A 892 32.49 23.61 -11.91
C ARG A 892 32.03 23.47 -13.34
N ILE A 893 32.01 24.60 -14.04
CA ILE A 893 31.84 24.68 -15.49
C ILE A 893 32.91 25.64 -16.00
N GLU A 894 33.79 25.14 -16.86
CA GLU A 894 35.01 25.86 -17.27
C GLU A 894 35.85 26.30 -16.05
N ALA A 895 36.22 27.58 -15.97
CA ALA A 895 36.88 28.17 -14.80
C ALA A 895 35.90 28.59 -13.70
N GLY A 896 34.60 28.62 -13.99
CA GLY A 896 33.55 29.13 -13.12
C GLY A 896 33.04 28.11 -12.10
N ARG A 897 32.34 28.62 -11.08
CA ARG A 897 31.67 27.82 -10.04
C ARG A 897 30.18 28.05 -10.11
N VAL A 898 29.40 26.97 -10.12
CA VAL A 898 27.96 27.02 -10.36
C VAL A 898 27.19 26.34 -9.24
N LEU A 899 26.21 27.05 -8.70
CA LEU A 899 25.18 26.51 -7.82
C LEU A 899 23.88 26.52 -8.60
N MET A 900 23.27 25.37 -8.81
CA MET A 900 22.11 25.20 -9.68
C MET A 900 20.92 24.69 -8.89
N THR A 901 19.74 25.24 -9.19
CA THR A 901 18.45 24.72 -8.72
C THR A 901 17.60 24.29 -9.90
N PHE A 902 16.84 23.22 -9.69
CA PHE A 902 15.88 22.66 -10.62
C PHE A 902 14.58 22.40 -9.87
N GLY A 903 13.50 23.08 -10.24
CA GLY A 903 12.22 22.85 -9.58
C GLY A 903 12.13 23.39 -8.16
N LEU A 904 13.12 24.12 -7.65
CA LEU A 904 13.01 24.83 -6.36
C LEU A 904 12.59 26.27 -6.61
N ASP A 905 11.35 26.60 -6.24
CA ASP A 905 10.77 27.93 -6.41
C ASP A 905 11.19 28.92 -5.32
N VAL A 906 12.46 29.31 -5.40
CA VAL A 906 13.10 30.32 -4.55
C VAL A 906 12.74 31.77 -4.95
N LEU A 907 11.94 31.95 -6.00
CA LEU A 907 11.52 33.26 -6.53
C LEU A 907 10.09 33.66 -6.15
N SER A 908 9.35 32.75 -5.50
CA SER A 908 7.96 32.93 -5.09
C SER A 908 7.73 34.06 -4.06
N GLY A 909 8.77 34.49 -3.35
CA GLY A 909 8.67 35.43 -2.24
C GLY A 909 8.04 34.83 -0.97
N THR A 910 7.85 33.51 -0.93
CA THR A 910 7.46 32.80 0.28
C THR A 910 8.61 32.80 1.30
N PRO A 911 8.34 32.78 2.63
CA PRO A 911 9.39 32.79 3.65
C PRO A 911 10.42 31.66 3.45
N GLU A 912 9.95 30.45 3.14
CA GLU A 912 10.78 29.27 2.91
C GLU A 912 11.64 29.40 1.62
N GLY A 913 11.08 29.95 0.54
CA GLY A 913 11.78 30.13 -0.73
C GLY A 913 12.86 31.22 -0.63
N THR A 914 12.53 32.32 0.03
CA THR A 914 13.50 33.41 0.25
C THR A 914 14.60 33.01 1.23
N CYS A 915 14.28 32.23 2.27
CA CYS A 915 15.28 31.68 3.19
C CYS A 915 16.32 30.81 2.46
N LEU A 916 15.87 29.95 1.55
CA LEU A 916 16.77 29.16 0.71
C LEU A 916 17.64 30.05 -0.17
N LEU A 917 17.05 31.05 -0.82
CA LEU A 917 17.79 31.99 -1.66
C LEU A 917 18.86 32.76 -0.87
N ASP A 918 18.53 33.23 0.34
CA ASP A 918 19.48 33.90 1.23
C ASP A 918 20.65 32.96 1.59
N GLY A 919 20.36 31.70 1.92
CA GLY A 919 21.36 30.66 2.17
C GLY A 919 22.28 30.44 0.96
N MET A 920 21.70 30.29 -0.23
CA MET A 920 22.41 30.09 -1.48
C MET A 920 23.32 31.27 -1.83
N ILE A 921 22.83 32.51 -1.69
CA ILE A 921 23.63 33.72 -1.95
C ILE A 921 24.78 33.85 -0.95
N ARG A 922 24.53 33.65 0.34
CA ARG A 922 25.58 33.69 1.38
C ARG A 922 26.66 32.65 1.10
N TYR A 923 26.25 31.43 0.79
CA TYR A 923 27.16 30.35 0.44
C TYR A 923 27.98 30.69 -0.81
N ALA A 924 27.32 31.10 -1.91
CA ALA A 924 27.99 31.44 -3.17
C ALA A 924 28.96 32.62 -3.03
N ARG A 925 28.71 33.56 -2.10
CA ARG A 925 29.64 34.67 -1.79
C ARG A 925 30.79 34.26 -0.88
N SER A 926 30.72 33.11 -0.22
CA SER A 926 31.77 32.60 0.67
C SER A 926 32.85 31.80 -0.07
N ASP A 927 34.02 31.64 0.56
CA ASP A 927 35.09 30.78 0.04
C ASP A 927 34.80 29.29 0.21
N ALA A 928 33.78 28.94 1.03
CA ALA A 928 33.30 27.58 1.15
C ALA A 928 32.64 27.08 -0.15
N PHE A 929 32.17 27.98 -1.02
CA PHE A 929 31.66 27.62 -2.34
C PHE A 929 32.81 27.22 -3.27
N ASN A 930 33.20 25.97 -3.14
CA ASN A 930 34.34 25.37 -3.80
C ASN A 930 34.02 23.93 -4.22
N PRO A 931 33.11 23.75 -5.20
CA PRO A 931 32.74 22.43 -5.75
C PRO A 931 33.98 21.63 -6.18
N LYS A 932 33.87 20.35 -6.54
CA LYS A 932 35.05 19.51 -6.87
C LYS A 932 34.93 18.83 -8.23
N GLY A 933 33.75 18.34 -8.56
CA GLY A 933 33.41 17.86 -9.87
C GLY A 933 33.28 18.99 -10.89
N THR A 934 33.27 18.56 -12.15
CA THR A 934 33.22 19.44 -13.30
C THR A 934 32.22 18.86 -14.27
N VAL A 935 31.22 19.67 -14.62
CA VAL A 935 30.29 19.35 -15.69
C VAL A 935 30.74 20.04 -16.97
N LYS A 936 30.77 19.29 -18.05
CA LYS A 936 30.90 19.86 -19.40
C LYS A 936 29.52 20.24 -19.88
N ILE A 937 29.29 21.53 -20.06
CA ILE A 937 28.13 22.04 -20.78
C ILE A 937 28.65 22.59 -22.11
N SER A 938 27.88 22.44 -23.19
CA SER A 938 28.17 23.05 -24.49
C SER A 938 28.05 24.59 -24.40
N THR A 939 29.05 25.22 -23.80
CA THR A 939 29.22 26.68 -23.73
C THR A 939 29.86 27.27 -24.99
N GLY A 940 30.05 26.44 -26.04
CA GLY A 940 30.65 26.88 -27.30
C GLY A 940 29.88 28.06 -27.89
N VAL A 941 30.62 29.01 -28.49
CA VAL A 941 30.10 30.24 -29.10
C VAL A 941 28.90 29.94 -30.01
N GLN A 942 27.69 30.13 -29.50
CA GLN A 942 26.47 30.05 -30.28
C GLN A 942 26.36 31.36 -31.06
N ASN A 943 26.81 31.35 -32.31
CA ASN A 943 26.64 32.48 -33.23
C ASN A 943 25.54 32.22 -34.26
N GLY A 944 24.94 31.03 -34.28
CA GLY A 944 24.03 30.60 -35.32
C GLY A 944 22.59 31.08 -35.19
N TRP A 945 22.23 31.83 -34.14
CA TRP A 945 20.92 32.45 -34.02
C TRP A 945 21.00 33.84 -33.37
N GLN A 946 20.18 34.78 -33.85
CA GLN A 946 19.99 36.14 -33.33
C GLN A 946 18.51 36.55 -33.40
N GLU A 947 17.83 36.23 -34.50
CA GLU A 947 16.44 36.63 -34.73
C GLU A 947 15.77 35.62 -35.67
N THR A 948 14.59 35.10 -35.31
CA THR A 948 13.76 34.36 -36.27
C THR A 948 12.92 35.34 -37.09
N VAL A 949 13.09 35.30 -38.41
CA VAL A 949 12.34 36.12 -39.38
C VAL A 949 11.00 35.47 -39.73
N LYS A 950 10.99 34.13 -39.90
CA LYS A 950 9.79 33.36 -40.22
C LYS A 950 9.92 31.94 -39.68
N ALA A 951 8.85 31.37 -39.15
CA ALA A 951 8.79 29.97 -38.76
C ALA A 951 7.51 29.34 -39.29
N GLY A 952 7.58 28.08 -39.73
CA GLY A 952 6.42 27.32 -40.18
C GLY A 952 5.59 26.82 -39.00
N ASP A 953 6.22 26.59 -37.87
CA ASP A 953 5.61 26.32 -36.57
C ASP A 953 6.54 26.80 -35.45
N SER A 954 5.98 27.12 -34.29
CA SER A 954 6.75 27.47 -33.09
C SER A 954 6.17 26.76 -31.88
N GLY A 955 7.05 26.27 -31.01
CA GLY A 955 6.70 25.65 -29.73
C GLY A 955 7.68 26.05 -28.63
N TYR A 956 7.44 25.55 -27.42
CA TYR A 956 8.39 25.65 -26.32
C TYR A 956 8.83 24.25 -25.95
N ASP A 957 10.13 24.04 -25.78
CA ASP A 957 10.66 22.78 -25.27
C ASP A 957 11.66 23.00 -24.14
N ASN A 958 11.77 22.01 -23.27
CA ASN A 958 12.67 22.01 -22.14
C ASN A 958 13.94 21.25 -22.53
N LEU A 959 14.96 21.99 -22.97
CA LEU A 959 16.30 21.43 -23.09
C LEU A 959 16.96 21.32 -21.71
N PRO A 960 18.12 20.65 -21.60
CA PRO A 960 18.85 20.56 -20.34
C PRO A 960 19.18 21.84 -19.60
N LEU A 961 19.03 22.95 -20.31
CA LEU A 961 19.43 24.28 -19.89
C LEU A 961 18.24 25.27 -19.91
N GLY A 962 16.99 24.81 -19.93
CA GLY A 962 15.82 25.67 -19.77
C GLY A 962 14.73 25.50 -20.84
N THR A 963 13.68 26.30 -20.71
CA THR A 963 12.59 26.34 -21.69
C THR A 963 13.00 27.27 -22.83
N TYR A 964 13.27 26.71 -24.00
CA TYR A 964 13.62 27.47 -25.18
C TYR A 964 12.45 27.43 -26.16
N GLN A 965 12.20 28.57 -26.80
CA GLN A 965 11.31 28.59 -27.94
C GLN A 965 12.01 27.90 -29.11
N LEU A 966 11.35 26.91 -29.69
CA LEU A 966 11.80 26.16 -30.85
C LEU A 966 10.99 26.62 -32.06
N ASP A 967 11.68 27.17 -33.06
CA ASP A 967 11.08 27.53 -34.33
C ASP A 967 11.47 26.49 -35.38
N VAL A 968 10.48 25.99 -36.13
CA VAL A 968 10.68 24.86 -37.05
C VAL A 968 10.13 25.10 -38.44
N ALA A 969 10.75 24.42 -39.42
CA ALA A 969 10.12 24.09 -40.70
C ALA A 969 9.62 22.65 -40.63
N ARG A 970 8.40 22.40 -41.12
CA ARG A 970 7.84 21.05 -41.27
C ARG A 970 7.91 20.56 -42.72
N ALA A 971 7.84 19.25 -42.93
CA ALA A 971 7.63 18.70 -44.27
C ALA A 971 6.14 18.75 -44.69
N ILE A 972 5.48 19.90 -44.49
CA ILE A 972 4.04 20.15 -44.74
C ILE A 972 3.86 21.50 -45.45
N THR A 973 3.11 21.51 -46.56
CA THR A 973 2.74 22.73 -47.28
C THR A 973 2.15 23.79 -46.35
N GLY A 974 2.65 25.02 -46.46
CA GLY A 974 2.21 26.15 -45.62
C GLY A 974 2.89 26.25 -44.25
N LYS A 975 3.56 25.19 -43.79
CA LYS A 975 4.41 25.18 -42.57
C LYS A 975 5.87 24.81 -42.88
N ASN A 976 6.27 24.87 -44.14
CA ASN A 976 7.51 24.28 -44.62
C ASN A 976 8.72 25.21 -44.64
N GLU A 977 8.67 26.39 -44.04
CA GLU A 977 9.76 27.35 -44.14
C GLU A 977 10.16 27.91 -42.78
N LEU A 978 11.46 27.94 -42.53
CA LEU A 978 12.09 28.54 -41.35
C LEU A 978 13.19 29.48 -41.83
N ILE A 979 13.15 30.75 -41.44
CA ILE A 979 14.11 31.79 -41.81
C ILE A 979 14.59 32.47 -40.52
N TRP A 980 15.89 32.57 -40.32
CA TRP A 980 16.47 33.25 -39.16
C TRP A 980 17.81 33.91 -39.49
N LYS A 981 18.18 34.90 -38.70
CA LYS A 981 19.49 35.56 -38.74
C LYS A 981 20.40 34.94 -37.68
N THR A 982 21.65 34.75 -38.06
CA THR A 982 22.78 34.46 -37.15
C THR A 982 23.24 35.75 -36.48
N ARG A 983 24.16 35.66 -35.51
CA ARG A 983 24.88 36.84 -35.02
C ARG A 983 25.80 37.40 -36.11
N LYS A 984 26.18 38.68 -35.97
CA LYS A 984 27.17 39.31 -36.87
C LYS A 984 28.44 38.48 -36.94
N MET A 985 28.90 38.20 -38.16
CA MET A 985 30.15 37.48 -38.37
C MET A 985 31.34 38.33 -37.89
N PRO A 986 32.38 37.72 -37.28
CA PRO A 986 33.56 38.45 -36.83
C PRO A 986 34.19 39.30 -37.95
N ALA A 987 34.71 40.48 -37.61
CA ALA A 987 35.34 41.37 -38.58
C ALA A 987 36.56 40.71 -39.27
N ASP A 988 37.20 39.77 -38.59
CA ASP A 988 38.33 38.98 -39.06
C ASP A 988 37.92 37.66 -39.74
N VAL A 989 36.64 37.38 -39.98
CA VAL A 989 36.17 36.08 -40.48
C VAL A 989 36.83 35.64 -41.81
N ARG A 990 37.26 36.60 -42.63
CA ARG A 990 38.00 36.36 -43.90
C ARG A 990 39.48 36.00 -43.73
N SER A 991 40.03 36.15 -42.52
CA SER A 991 41.41 35.73 -42.19
C SER A 991 41.56 34.20 -42.18
N LYS A 992 40.45 33.47 -42.14
CA LYS A 992 40.40 32.01 -42.14
C LYS A 992 39.81 31.52 -43.48
N PRO A 993 40.17 30.32 -43.94
CA PRO A 993 39.60 29.75 -45.17
C PRO A 993 38.11 29.40 -45.01
N GLN A 994 37.64 29.19 -43.78
CA GLN A 994 36.28 28.78 -43.47
C GLN A 994 35.68 29.65 -42.36
N ALA A 995 34.38 29.90 -42.50
CA ALA A 995 33.51 30.47 -41.48
C ALA A 995 32.67 29.35 -40.84
N VAL A 996 32.54 29.40 -39.51
CA VAL A 996 31.78 28.41 -38.74
C VAL A 996 30.63 29.09 -38.02
N VAL A 997 29.46 28.47 -38.13
CA VAL A 997 28.21 28.92 -37.52
C VAL A 997 27.63 27.76 -36.72
N THR A 998 27.41 27.97 -35.42
CA THR A 998 26.91 26.92 -34.52
C THR A 998 25.61 27.37 -33.83
N TRP A 999 24.58 26.53 -33.87
CA TRP A 999 23.31 26.75 -33.15
C TRP A 999 22.79 25.48 -32.48
N GLN A 1000 22.00 25.64 -31.43
CA GLN A 1000 21.18 24.58 -30.87
C GLN A 1000 19.89 24.43 -31.67
N GLY A 1001 19.50 23.20 -31.93
CA GLY A 1001 18.29 22.90 -32.68
C GLY A 1001 17.86 21.46 -32.50
N GLY A 1002 17.04 20.99 -33.43
CA GLY A 1002 16.73 19.58 -33.50
C GLY A 1002 16.04 19.18 -34.78
N MET A 1003 15.73 17.89 -34.84
CA MET A 1003 14.89 17.27 -35.84
C MET A 1003 14.06 16.18 -35.15
N GLY A 1004 12.77 16.05 -35.47
CA GLY A 1004 11.91 15.15 -34.71
C GLY A 1004 10.71 14.60 -35.47
N TYR A 1005 9.81 13.94 -34.74
CA TYR A 1005 8.67 13.17 -35.27
C TYR A 1005 9.10 12.00 -36.15
N PHE A 1006 10.05 11.22 -35.65
CA PHE A 1006 10.68 10.14 -36.42
C PHE A 1006 9.78 8.96 -36.77
N ALA A 1007 8.61 8.83 -36.13
CA ALA A 1007 7.59 7.84 -36.48
C ALA A 1007 6.82 8.18 -37.78
N GLU A 1008 6.91 9.42 -38.26
CA GLU A 1008 6.22 9.88 -39.47
C GLU A 1008 7.01 9.55 -40.75
N PRO A 1009 6.37 9.52 -41.93
CA PRO A 1009 7.04 9.33 -43.22
C PRO A 1009 8.19 10.33 -43.43
N GLN A 1010 9.26 9.92 -44.12
CA GLN A 1010 10.43 10.80 -44.32
C GLN A 1010 10.07 12.09 -45.09
N GLY A 1011 10.64 13.21 -44.62
CA GLY A 1011 10.58 14.51 -45.26
C GLY A 1011 12.00 14.97 -45.61
N ARG A 1012 12.16 15.66 -46.73
CA ARG A 1012 13.43 16.25 -47.15
C ARG A 1012 13.47 17.70 -46.73
N PHE A 1013 14.65 18.22 -46.43
CA PHE A 1013 14.85 19.63 -46.13
C PHE A 1013 15.98 20.18 -47.00
N THR A 1014 15.95 21.46 -47.30
CA THR A 1014 17.03 22.14 -48.01
C THR A 1014 17.40 23.40 -47.24
N LEU A 1015 18.69 23.54 -46.92
CA LEU A 1015 19.29 24.71 -46.28
C LEU A 1015 19.79 25.70 -47.33
N TYR A 1016 19.53 26.98 -47.10
CA TYR A 1016 19.90 28.12 -47.93
C TYR A 1016 20.66 29.15 -47.08
N VAL A 1017 21.55 29.90 -47.73
CA VAL A 1017 22.14 31.14 -47.22
C VAL A 1017 21.66 32.28 -48.11
N GLY A 1018 20.89 33.21 -47.55
CA GLY A 1018 20.08 34.14 -48.34
C GLY A 1018 19.12 33.37 -49.25
N ASP A 1019 19.10 33.73 -50.53
CA ASP A 1019 18.31 33.04 -51.56
C ASP A 1019 19.07 31.90 -52.26
N SER A 1020 20.35 31.70 -51.93
CA SER A 1020 21.20 30.68 -52.55
C SER A 1020 21.07 29.34 -51.84
N LYS A 1021 20.70 28.30 -52.60
CA LYS A 1021 20.63 26.92 -52.12
C LYS A 1021 22.03 26.43 -51.71
N LEU A 1022 22.17 25.88 -50.51
CA LEU A 1022 23.45 25.44 -49.95
C LEU A 1022 23.56 23.91 -49.84
N ILE A 1023 22.70 23.27 -49.02
CA ILE A 1023 22.79 21.84 -48.69
C ILE A 1023 21.39 21.21 -48.79
N ASP A 1024 21.31 20.05 -49.44
CA ASP A 1024 20.14 19.18 -49.37
C ASP A 1024 20.30 18.18 -48.21
N ILE A 1025 19.25 18.07 -47.39
CA ILE A 1025 19.11 17.14 -46.27
C ILE A 1025 18.07 16.11 -46.72
N PRO A 1026 18.49 15.00 -47.35
CA PRO A 1026 17.57 14.02 -47.94
C PRO A 1026 16.78 13.23 -46.89
N ALA A 1027 17.27 13.20 -45.65
CA ALA A 1027 16.61 12.62 -44.50
C ALA A 1027 17.18 13.24 -43.23
N ILE A 1028 16.30 13.56 -42.28
CA ILE A 1028 16.70 13.94 -40.91
C ILE A 1028 17.17 12.70 -40.13
N SER A 1029 18.08 12.89 -39.16
CA SER A 1029 18.75 11.81 -38.44
C SER A 1029 18.38 11.76 -36.96
N GLN A 1030 18.26 10.54 -36.42
CA GLN A 1030 18.16 10.24 -34.97
C GLN A 1030 19.53 10.05 -34.31
N HIS A 1031 20.62 10.19 -35.07
CA HIS A 1031 22.01 10.03 -34.65
C HIS A 1031 22.85 11.19 -35.20
N ASP A 1032 24.11 11.26 -34.79
CA ASP A 1032 25.07 12.18 -35.39
C ASP A 1032 25.09 12.03 -36.92
N ALA A 1033 25.08 13.15 -37.62
CA ALA A 1033 24.97 13.18 -39.08
C ALA A 1033 25.73 14.37 -39.66
N GLU A 1034 26.16 14.24 -40.92
CA GLU A 1034 26.80 15.31 -41.66
C GLU A 1034 26.27 15.35 -43.09
N TRP A 1035 25.95 16.55 -43.58
CA TRP A 1035 25.52 16.80 -44.95
C TRP A 1035 26.42 17.83 -45.60
N THR A 1036 26.91 17.56 -46.81
CA THR A 1036 27.81 18.46 -47.55
C THR A 1036 27.13 19.02 -48.80
N SER A 1037 27.50 20.23 -49.20
CA SER A 1037 27.08 20.80 -50.48
C SER A 1037 27.63 19.97 -51.65
N ALA A 1038 26.99 20.06 -52.83
CA ALA A 1038 27.37 19.26 -54.00
C ALA A 1038 28.82 19.53 -54.47
N ASP A 1039 29.32 20.74 -54.27
CA ASP A 1039 30.69 21.19 -54.56
C ASP A 1039 31.65 21.05 -53.36
N LYS A 1040 31.18 20.53 -52.22
CA LYS A 1040 31.89 20.39 -50.94
C LYS A 1040 32.43 21.69 -50.34
N SER A 1041 31.91 22.84 -50.76
CA SER A 1041 32.28 24.15 -50.22
C SER A 1041 31.61 24.48 -48.87
N ALA A 1042 30.59 23.72 -48.48
CA ALA A 1042 29.93 23.80 -47.18
C ALA A 1042 29.57 22.42 -46.61
N ALA A 1043 29.54 22.33 -45.27
CA ALA A 1043 29.16 21.14 -44.51
C ALA A 1043 28.29 21.52 -43.32
N LEU A 1044 27.20 20.80 -43.08
CA LEU A 1044 26.35 20.90 -41.91
C LEU A 1044 26.50 19.62 -41.10
N ALA A 1045 27.15 19.70 -39.95
CA ALA A 1045 27.21 18.63 -38.97
C ALA A 1045 26.10 18.79 -37.92
N TYR A 1046 25.48 17.69 -37.54
CA TYR A 1046 24.56 17.58 -36.42
C TYR A 1046 25.13 16.57 -35.43
N VAL A 1047 25.36 17.03 -34.19
CA VAL A 1047 25.77 16.17 -33.08
C VAL A 1047 24.61 16.11 -32.10
N ARG A 1048 24.06 14.93 -31.88
CA ARG A 1048 22.88 14.71 -31.04
C ARG A 1048 23.25 14.88 -29.57
N ASP A 1049 22.41 15.57 -28.81
CA ASP A 1049 22.47 15.52 -27.36
C ASP A 1049 21.98 14.15 -26.88
N THR A 1050 22.85 13.39 -26.21
CA THR A 1050 22.52 12.05 -25.71
C THR A 1050 21.38 12.04 -24.68
N ALA A 1051 21.05 13.20 -24.08
CA ALA A 1051 19.93 13.33 -23.15
C ALA A 1051 18.57 13.45 -23.86
N THR A 1052 18.53 13.61 -25.19
CA THR A 1052 17.30 13.86 -25.94
C THR A 1052 17.23 13.02 -27.21
N ALA A 1053 16.03 12.65 -27.64
CA ALA A 1053 15.85 11.92 -28.90
C ALA A 1053 15.92 12.84 -30.13
N GLU A 1054 15.56 14.12 -29.97
CA GLU A 1054 15.25 15.04 -31.08
C GLU A 1054 16.21 16.24 -31.17
N TYR A 1055 17.02 16.52 -30.14
CA TYR A 1055 17.79 17.77 -30.03
C TYR A 1055 19.29 17.55 -30.07
N GLY A 1056 20.00 18.61 -30.48
CA GLY A 1056 21.45 18.58 -30.61
C GLY A 1056 22.02 19.89 -31.12
N THR A 1057 23.33 19.87 -31.39
CA THR A 1057 24.07 21.01 -31.90
C THR A 1057 24.27 20.88 -33.39
N PHE A 1058 23.90 21.92 -34.14
CA PHE A 1058 24.25 22.07 -35.54
C PHE A 1058 25.50 22.93 -35.69
N THR A 1059 26.42 22.49 -36.54
CA THR A 1059 27.61 23.24 -36.94
C THR A 1059 27.66 23.33 -38.47
N LEU A 1060 27.40 24.52 -38.99
CA LEU A 1060 27.55 24.83 -40.40
C LEU A 1060 28.93 25.43 -40.65
N THR A 1061 29.73 24.74 -41.47
CA THR A 1061 31.02 25.20 -41.98
C THR A 1061 30.84 25.62 -43.43
N LEU A 1062 31.28 26.81 -43.79
CA LEU A 1062 31.18 27.37 -45.13
C LEU A 1062 32.46 28.14 -45.48
N SER A 1063 32.73 28.33 -46.77
CA SER A 1063 33.84 29.19 -47.20
C SER A 1063 33.69 30.60 -46.62
N SER A 1064 34.78 31.20 -46.11
CA SER A 1064 34.74 32.57 -45.58
C SER A 1064 34.44 33.63 -46.64
N THR A 1065 34.52 33.28 -47.93
CA THR A 1065 34.08 34.14 -49.04
C THR A 1065 32.56 34.25 -49.15
N MET A 1066 31.81 33.30 -48.57
CA MET A 1066 30.34 33.30 -48.56
C MET A 1066 29.75 34.14 -47.43
N VAL A 1067 30.59 34.75 -46.60
CA VAL A 1067 30.18 35.58 -45.48
C VAL A 1067 30.70 37.01 -45.61
N THR A 1068 29.89 37.96 -45.16
CA THR A 1068 30.26 39.37 -45.10
C THR A 1068 30.71 39.71 -43.67
N PRO A 1069 31.97 40.16 -43.46
CA PRO A 1069 32.44 40.56 -42.15
C PRO A 1069 31.55 41.64 -41.52
N GLY A 1070 31.20 41.48 -40.24
CA GLY A 1070 30.37 42.44 -39.52
C GLY A 1070 28.87 42.37 -39.79
N GLU A 1071 28.42 41.52 -40.72
CA GLU A 1071 27.01 41.30 -41.04
C GLU A 1071 26.53 39.91 -40.60
N PRO A 1072 25.26 39.74 -40.21
CA PRO A 1072 24.69 38.44 -39.90
C PRO A 1072 24.38 37.65 -41.18
N LEU A 1073 24.53 36.33 -41.13
CA LEU A 1073 23.99 35.44 -42.16
C LEU A 1073 22.48 35.26 -42.00
N LEU A 1074 21.77 35.32 -43.12
CA LEU A 1074 20.36 34.93 -43.22
C LEU A 1074 20.30 33.45 -43.62
N LEU A 1075 19.89 32.59 -42.70
CA LEU A 1075 19.71 31.16 -42.94
C LEU A 1075 18.24 30.86 -43.20
N ARG A 1076 17.98 29.95 -44.15
CA ARG A 1076 16.63 29.52 -44.49
C ARG A 1076 16.59 28.03 -44.74
N VAL A 1077 15.65 27.33 -44.10
CA VAL A 1077 15.40 25.90 -44.31
C VAL A 1077 14.00 25.74 -44.89
N VAL A 1078 13.90 24.96 -45.97
CA VAL A 1078 12.62 24.63 -46.62
C VAL A 1078 12.41 23.13 -46.58
N GLY A 1079 11.32 22.68 -45.95
CA GLY A 1079 10.86 21.30 -45.95
C GLY A 1079 10.10 20.93 -47.22
N SER A 1080 10.16 19.66 -47.60
CA SER A 1080 9.40 19.10 -48.71
C SER A 1080 7.90 19.11 -48.43
N GLU A 1081 7.10 19.22 -49.48
CA GLU A 1081 5.63 19.15 -49.40
C GLU A 1081 5.13 17.69 -49.35
N SER A 1082 5.75 16.86 -48.52
CA SER A 1082 5.42 15.42 -48.41
C SER A 1082 4.29 15.12 -47.41
N ASN A 1083 3.67 16.16 -46.84
CA ASN A 1083 2.63 16.06 -45.82
C ASN A 1083 3.05 15.24 -44.58
N SER A 1084 4.31 15.37 -44.17
CA SER A 1084 4.89 14.70 -43.00
C SER A 1084 5.10 15.67 -41.85
N ARG A 1085 4.78 15.26 -40.62
CA ARG A 1085 4.97 16.11 -39.42
C ARG A 1085 6.44 16.25 -39.00
N ARG A 1086 7.37 15.56 -39.67
CA ARG A 1086 8.81 15.74 -39.45
C ARG A 1086 9.20 17.19 -39.58
N TRP A 1087 10.19 17.59 -38.78
CA TRP A 1087 10.58 18.98 -38.67
C TRP A 1087 12.10 19.13 -38.53
N PHE A 1088 12.59 20.31 -38.92
CA PHE A 1088 13.95 20.81 -38.68
C PHE A 1088 13.82 22.14 -37.94
N GLY A 1089 14.53 22.31 -36.84
CA GLY A 1089 14.32 23.43 -35.94
C GLY A 1089 15.58 24.10 -35.43
N VAL A 1090 15.44 25.38 -35.09
CA VAL A 1090 16.43 26.18 -34.37
C VAL A 1090 15.83 26.65 -33.05
N PHE A 1091 16.57 26.49 -31.97
CA PHE A 1091 16.18 27.07 -30.69
C PHE A 1091 16.56 28.55 -30.65
N ARG A 1092 15.68 29.37 -30.07
CA ARG A 1092 15.97 30.75 -29.68
C ARG A 1092 16.92 30.75 -28.49
N THR A 1093 18.19 30.50 -28.78
CA THR A 1093 19.27 30.39 -27.80
C THR A 1093 20.21 31.57 -28.01
N TRP A 1094 20.50 32.30 -26.94
CA TRP A 1094 21.30 33.52 -27.02
C TRP A 1094 22.77 33.21 -27.25
#